data_AF-A0A7J7J1B2-F1
#
_entry.id   AF-A0A7J7J1B2-F1
#
_cell.length_a   1.000
_cell.length_b   1.000
_cell.length_c   1.000
_cell.angle_alpha   90.00
_cell.angle_beta   90.00
_cell.angle_gamma   90.00
#
_symmetry.space_group_name_H-M   'P 1'
#
loop_
_entity.id
_entity.type
_entity.pdbx_description
1 polymer ?
#
loop_
_entity_poly.entity_id
_entity_poly.type
_entity_poly.pdbx_seq_one_letter_code
_entity_poly.pdbx_strand_id
1 'polypeptide(L)'
;MYAYGPRKKSSHFKLFMNGVAIPQTCGLKYLGVYIQSDLKCHGHTMNTVKKGNRLLAMIGRCLFSASTKTKMIAFNTVVWPVLEYASQVWSPYIKTLIDKVETVQRRAVNLKWILFTWSRYQGHINTAKMTILRCLSKATKPASVWKRQASYFSSSNACNVSSDRSKPKRAFLHLDDGTKIPGYSFGAEKSMSGEIVFNTGLTGYTESLTDPSYKGQILNLTYPLVGNYGVPNIAERDVYGLIKNAESERIHVSGLLVQDYSYHYSHWNSVMSLSDWLKQEGVPALHGIDTRMITKYVRDRSEVLGKIEFDDQPIELESPNSRNLIGECSITEPQLFGKGNTHRVLAVDCGTKHSIIRNLVQRDCEVKLVPWNYDFTQEEFDGLFISNGPGDPLTVPELIQNVKTVIDQGRKQPIFGICMGNQITALAAGAKSYKLPMGNRGHNQPVRNLLNGQAFITSQNHGYAIDDTTLPEGFHPLFVNCNDGTNEGIFHESRPIVTAQFHPEANGGPTDTMFMFDTFKSMMESPNCSIKASIPNPAVAPAKLKLNKVLMLGSGGLSIGQAGEFDYSGSQAVKALKEEGLKTVLMNPNIASVQTNAVGDKQADTVYFLPVTAQFVEEVIAKERPDGIVLSMGGQTALNVGT
;
A
#
# COMPACT_ATOMS: atom_id res chain seq x y z
N MET A 1 -4.87 -22.62 -31.43
CA MET A 1 -3.86 -21.57 -31.22
C MET A 1 -3.78 -20.72 -32.48
N TYR A 2 -3.60 -19.40 -32.38
CA TYR A 2 -3.51 -18.49 -33.53
C TYR A 2 -2.21 -17.68 -33.47
N ALA A 3 -1.63 -17.37 -34.62
CA ALA A 3 -0.45 -16.50 -34.70
C ALA A 3 -0.83 -15.12 -35.26
N TYR A 4 -0.24 -14.06 -34.70
CA TYR A 4 -0.27 -12.74 -35.33
C TYR A 4 0.80 -12.69 -36.44
N GLY A 5 0.40 -12.27 -37.64
CA GLY A 5 1.31 -12.14 -38.78
C GLY A 5 2.32 -10.99 -38.59
N PRO A 6 3.45 -11.01 -39.33
CA PRO A 6 4.48 -9.97 -39.25
C PRO A 6 3.93 -8.57 -39.60
N ARG A 7 4.52 -7.53 -38.99
CA ARG A 7 4.01 -6.14 -39.04
C ARG A 7 4.11 -5.45 -40.41
N LYS A 8 4.79 -6.05 -41.38
CA LYS A 8 4.90 -5.60 -42.79
C LYS A 8 4.15 -6.58 -43.70
N LYS A 9 3.56 -6.08 -44.80
CA LYS A 9 2.98 -6.89 -45.88
C LYS A 9 4.05 -7.64 -46.71
N SER A 10 4.95 -8.39 -46.07
CA SER A 10 5.71 -9.44 -46.75
C SER A 10 4.85 -10.69 -46.77
N SER A 11 4.32 -11.05 -47.94
CA SER A 11 3.61 -12.30 -48.12
C SER A 11 4.54 -13.49 -47.84
N HIS A 12 3.97 -14.63 -47.43
CA HIS A 12 4.61 -15.95 -47.33
C HIS A 12 5.46 -16.30 -46.10
N PHE A 13 5.19 -15.76 -44.91
CA PHE A 13 5.64 -16.41 -43.66
C PHE A 13 4.52 -17.31 -43.10
N LYS A 14 4.71 -18.64 -43.09
CA LYS A 14 3.81 -19.62 -42.45
C LYS A 14 4.47 -20.19 -41.20
N LEU A 15 3.80 -20.11 -40.06
CA LEU A 15 4.26 -20.72 -38.80
C LEU A 15 3.72 -22.15 -38.71
N PHE A 16 4.55 -23.06 -38.22
CA PHE A 16 4.19 -24.45 -37.96
C PHE A 16 4.51 -24.80 -36.50
N MET A 17 3.69 -25.64 -35.89
CA MET A 17 3.91 -26.22 -34.56
C MET A 17 3.61 -27.71 -34.65
N ASN A 18 4.57 -28.55 -34.28
CA ASN A 18 4.50 -30.01 -34.41
C ASN A 18 4.04 -30.47 -35.82
N GLY A 19 4.57 -29.83 -36.87
CA GLY A 19 4.22 -30.10 -38.27
C GLY A 19 2.90 -29.49 -38.76
N VAL A 20 2.04 -28.97 -37.87
CA VAL A 20 0.75 -28.38 -38.23
C VAL A 20 0.89 -26.87 -38.46
N ALA A 21 0.37 -26.37 -39.59
CA ALA A 21 0.37 -24.94 -39.90
C ALA A 21 -0.58 -24.17 -38.95
N ILE A 22 -0.05 -23.16 -38.25
CA ILE A 22 -0.84 -22.32 -37.33
C ILE A 22 -1.65 -21.30 -38.15
N PRO A 23 -2.99 -21.22 -37.97
CA PRO A 23 -3.78 -20.19 -38.62
C PRO A 23 -3.35 -18.78 -38.20
N GLN A 24 -3.09 -17.91 -39.17
CA GLN A 24 -2.80 -16.50 -38.92
C GLN A 24 -4.09 -15.69 -38.79
N THR A 25 -4.09 -14.71 -37.89
CA THR A 25 -5.20 -13.75 -37.74
C THR A 25 -4.71 -12.30 -37.69
N CYS A 26 -5.54 -11.40 -38.22
CA CYS A 26 -5.37 -9.95 -38.10
C CYS A 26 -5.94 -9.38 -36.78
N GLY A 27 -6.69 -10.19 -36.02
CA GLY A 27 -7.17 -9.83 -34.68
C GLY A 27 -7.80 -11.01 -33.95
N LEU A 28 -7.64 -11.05 -32.63
CA LEU A 28 -8.23 -12.07 -31.76
C LEU A 28 -8.81 -11.40 -30.51
N LYS A 29 -9.93 -11.93 -30.04
CA LYS A 29 -10.45 -11.57 -28.71
C LYS A 29 -9.82 -12.51 -27.68
N TYR A 30 -9.05 -11.97 -26.74
CA TYR A 30 -8.39 -12.72 -25.67
C TYR A 30 -8.75 -12.09 -24.32
N LEU A 31 -9.22 -12.91 -23.37
CA LEU A 31 -9.68 -12.49 -22.04
C LEU A 31 -10.59 -11.25 -22.04
N GLY A 32 -11.43 -11.12 -23.07
CA GLY A 32 -12.36 -10.01 -23.24
C GLY A 32 -11.86 -8.85 -24.13
N VAL A 33 -10.55 -8.66 -24.26
CA VAL A 33 -9.91 -7.58 -25.04
C VAL A 33 -9.71 -7.99 -26.50
N TYR A 34 -9.98 -7.09 -27.46
CA TYR A 34 -9.72 -7.34 -28.88
C TYR A 34 -8.36 -6.82 -29.33
N ILE A 35 -7.39 -7.72 -29.48
CA ILE A 35 -6.00 -7.42 -29.82
C ILE A 35 -5.82 -7.59 -31.34
N GLN A 36 -5.27 -6.59 -32.00
CA GLN A 36 -5.00 -6.59 -33.45
C GLN A 36 -3.53 -6.98 -33.74
N SER A 37 -3.25 -7.46 -34.95
CA SER A 37 -1.91 -7.90 -35.36
C SER A 37 -0.85 -6.79 -35.42
N ASP A 38 -1.25 -5.51 -35.39
CA ASP A 38 -0.33 -4.37 -35.26
C ASP A 38 -0.08 -3.96 -33.79
N LEU A 39 -0.67 -4.70 -32.84
CA LEU A 39 -0.74 -4.45 -31.40
C LEU A 39 -1.44 -3.14 -31.01
N LYS A 40 -2.28 -2.56 -31.91
CA LYS A 40 -3.10 -1.40 -31.56
C LYS A 40 -4.47 -1.81 -31.05
N CYS A 41 -4.96 -1.07 -30.07
CA CYS A 41 -6.24 -1.29 -29.41
C CYS A 41 -7.40 -0.52 -30.08
N HIS A 42 -7.24 -0.06 -31.33
CA HIS A 42 -8.24 0.78 -32.02
C HIS A 42 -9.57 0.03 -32.21
N GLY A 43 -9.52 -1.22 -32.68
CA GLY A 43 -10.69 -2.08 -32.85
C GLY A 43 -11.42 -2.35 -31.53
N HIS A 44 -10.68 -2.62 -30.44
CA HIS A 44 -11.23 -2.75 -29.09
C HIS A 44 -11.98 -1.49 -28.67
N THR A 45 -11.31 -0.33 -28.68
CA THR A 45 -11.90 0.94 -28.26
C THR A 45 -13.13 1.31 -29.11
N MET A 46 -13.09 1.11 -30.42
CA MET A 46 -14.24 1.36 -31.30
C MET A 46 -15.43 0.42 -31.01
N ASN A 47 -15.17 -0.86 -30.75
CA ASN A 47 -16.21 -1.83 -30.36
C ASN A 47 -16.83 -1.48 -29.00
N THR A 48 -16.00 -1.08 -28.03
CA THR A 48 -16.44 -0.62 -26.71
C THR A 48 -17.29 0.65 -26.82
N VAL A 49 -16.85 1.66 -27.58
CA VAL A 49 -17.64 2.87 -27.88
C VAL A 49 -18.97 2.53 -28.56
N LYS A 50 -18.99 1.58 -29.51
CA LYS A 50 -20.22 1.11 -30.17
C LYS A 50 -21.13 0.32 -29.22
N LYS A 51 -20.59 -0.38 -28.22
CA LYS A 51 -21.37 -1.06 -27.15
C LYS A 51 -21.96 -0.03 -26.18
N GLY A 52 -21.15 0.90 -25.67
CA GLY A 52 -21.59 1.97 -24.78
C GLY A 52 -22.69 2.85 -25.39
N ASN A 53 -22.56 3.27 -26.65
CA ASN A 53 -23.63 4.00 -27.35
C ASN A 53 -24.94 3.21 -27.50
N ARG A 54 -24.89 1.88 -27.70
CA ARG A 54 -26.08 1.03 -27.79
C ARG A 54 -26.79 0.89 -26.45
N LEU A 55 -26.04 0.66 -25.38
CA LEU A 55 -26.57 0.60 -24.01
C LEU A 55 -27.14 1.95 -23.57
N LEU A 56 -26.48 3.05 -23.93
CA LEU A 56 -26.98 4.40 -23.68
C LEU A 56 -28.29 4.69 -24.43
N ALA A 57 -28.41 4.26 -25.69
CA ALA A 57 -29.67 4.36 -26.46
C ALA A 57 -30.76 3.40 -25.97
N MET A 58 -30.41 2.30 -25.30
CA MET A 58 -31.36 1.43 -24.59
C MET A 58 -31.89 2.14 -23.35
N ILE A 59 -31.02 2.68 -22.48
CA ILE A 59 -31.39 3.49 -21.31
C ILE A 59 -32.29 4.66 -21.72
N GLY A 60 -31.90 5.40 -22.77
CA GLY A 60 -32.69 6.54 -23.26
C GLY A 60 -34.09 6.20 -23.75
N ARG A 61 -34.35 4.95 -24.16
CA ARG A 61 -35.69 4.46 -24.55
C ARG A 61 -36.44 3.86 -23.36
N CYS A 62 -35.84 2.89 -22.68
CA CYS A 62 -36.49 2.11 -21.62
C CYS A 62 -36.73 2.93 -20.34
N LEU A 63 -35.87 3.91 -20.05
CA LEU A 63 -35.96 4.76 -18.86
C LEU A 63 -36.32 6.21 -19.21
N PHE A 64 -36.96 6.47 -20.37
CA PHE A 64 -37.27 7.82 -20.84
C PHE A 64 -38.04 8.67 -19.79
N SER A 65 -39.07 8.08 -19.17
CA SER A 65 -39.90 8.70 -18.12
C SER A 65 -39.31 8.64 -16.72
N ALA A 66 -38.20 7.91 -16.50
CA ALA A 66 -37.63 7.71 -15.17
C ALA A 66 -36.95 8.98 -14.61
N SER A 67 -36.79 9.04 -13.29
CA SER A 67 -36.10 10.16 -12.63
C SER A 67 -34.63 10.29 -13.08
N THR A 68 -34.09 11.50 -12.99
CA THR A 68 -32.66 11.77 -13.25
C THR A 68 -31.74 10.91 -12.38
N LYS A 69 -32.10 10.70 -11.10
CA LYS A 69 -31.34 9.82 -10.18
C LYS A 69 -31.31 8.37 -10.70
N THR A 70 -32.45 7.84 -11.13
CA THR A 70 -32.56 6.50 -11.72
C THR A 70 -31.75 6.37 -13.01
N LYS A 71 -31.80 7.38 -13.89
CA LYS A 71 -31.01 7.44 -15.14
C LYS A 71 -29.50 7.47 -14.86
N MET A 72 -29.04 8.22 -13.86
CA MET A 72 -27.63 8.25 -13.46
C MET A 72 -27.15 6.92 -12.88
N ILE A 73 -27.95 6.28 -12.01
CA ILE A 73 -27.64 4.94 -11.49
C ILE A 73 -27.53 3.94 -12.64
N ALA A 74 -28.53 3.89 -13.54
CA ALA A 74 -28.48 3.01 -14.71
C ALA A 74 -27.27 3.27 -15.62
N PHE A 75 -26.86 4.52 -15.81
CA PHE A 75 -25.63 4.85 -16.55
C PHE A 75 -24.38 4.32 -15.83
N ASN A 76 -24.23 4.58 -14.54
CA ASN A 76 -23.08 4.16 -13.73
C ASN A 76 -22.99 2.63 -13.57
N THR A 77 -24.12 1.91 -13.57
CA THR A 77 -24.14 0.44 -13.45
C THR A 77 -23.99 -0.27 -14.79
N VAL A 78 -24.54 0.27 -15.89
CA VAL A 78 -24.65 -0.46 -17.18
C VAL A 78 -23.74 0.08 -18.28
N VAL A 79 -23.53 1.40 -18.35
CA VAL A 79 -22.73 2.02 -19.43
C VAL A 79 -21.31 2.30 -18.99
N TRP A 80 -21.13 2.79 -17.76
CA TRP A 80 -19.81 3.18 -17.24
C TRP A 80 -18.79 2.03 -17.20
N PRO A 81 -19.09 0.82 -16.66
CA PRO A 81 -18.11 -0.26 -16.58
C PRO A 81 -17.69 -0.76 -17.97
N VAL A 82 -18.59 -0.63 -18.97
CA VAL A 82 -18.26 -0.93 -20.37
C VAL A 82 -17.23 0.07 -20.91
N LEU A 83 -17.31 1.35 -20.55
CA LEU A 83 -16.34 2.37 -20.97
C LEU A 83 -15.00 2.25 -20.24
N GLU A 84 -15.00 1.89 -18.95
CA GLU A 84 -13.77 1.54 -18.21
C GLU A 84 -13.07 0.32 -18.80
N TYR A 85 -13.80 -0.62 -19.40
CA TYR A 85 -13.19 -1.72 -20.13
C TYR A 85 -12.40 -1.30 -21.40
N ALA A 86 -12.39 0.00 -21.75
CA ALA A 86 -11.43 0.58 -22.70
C ALA A 86 -10.19 1.22 -22.05
N SER A 87 -10.19 1.52 -20.74
CA SER A 87 -9.04 2.13 -20.04
C SER A 87 -7.99 1.10 -19.63
N GLN A 88 -8.38 -0.14 -19.33
CA GLN A 88 -7.46 -1.24 -18.98
C GLN A 88 -6.46 -1.66 -20.09
N VAL A 89 -6.47 -0.97 -21.24
CA VAL A 89 -5.56 -1.24 -22.36
C VAL A 89 -4.74 0.01 -22.75
N TRP A 90 -4.56 0.95 -21.81
CA TRP A 90 -3.89 2.23 -22.07
C TRP A 90 -2.45 2.30 -21.56
N SER A 91 -1.53 2.28 -22.52
CA SER A 91 -0.23 2.95 -22.46
C SER A 91 0.20 3.24 -23.91
N PRO A 92 0.49 4.50 -24.30
CA PRO A 92 -0.53 5.54 -24.51
C PRO A 92 -1.27 5.38 -25.87
N TYR A 93 -1.49 6.33 -26.79
CA TYR A 93 -1.26 7.79 -26.89
C TYR A 93 -2.40 8.53 -27.64
N ILE A 94 -3.36 7.81 -28.25
CA ILE A 94 -4.22 8.37 -29.31
C ILE A 94 -5.37 9.20 -28.74
N LYS A 95 -5.17 10.51 -28.64
CA LYS A 95 -6.19 11.51 -28.23
C LYS A 95 -7.55 11.34 -28.93
N THR A 96 -7.58 10.97 -30.21
CA THR A 96 -8.84 10.74 -30.95
C THR A 96 -9.61 9.51 -30.48
N LEU A 97 -8.98 8.53 -29.83
CA LEU A 97 -9.66 7.41 -29.18
C LEU A 97 -10.25 7.83 -27.83
N ILE A 98 -9.51 8.63 -27.05
CA ILE A 98 -9.99 9.23 -25.80
C ILE A 98 -11.25 10.07 -26.08
N ASP A 99 -11.17 11.00 -27.04
CA ASP A 99 -12.28 11.86 -27.43
C ASP A 99 -13.51 11.07 -27.93
N LYS A 100 -13.33 9.86 -28.49
CA LYS A 100 -14.44 8.96 -28.88
C LYS A 100 -15.09 8.27 -27.69
N VAL A 101 -14.34 7.84 -26.68
CA VAL A 101 -14.89 7.29 -25.42
C VAL A 101 -15.66 8.38 -24.68
N GLU A 102 -15.07 9.57 -24.54
CA GLU A 102 -15.73 10.74 -23.96
C GLU A 102 -17.00 11.17 -24.72
N THR A 103 -17.08 10.92 -26.02
CA THR A 103 -18.29 11.25 -26.80
C THR A 103 -19.50 10.45 -26.33
N VAL A 104 -19.31 9.23 -25.78
CA VAL A 104 -20.41 8.48 -25.15
C VAL A 104 -20.89 9.17 -23.86
N GLN A 105 -19.95 9.65 -23.04
CA GLN A 105 -20.26 10.39 -21.81
C GLN A 105 -20.94 11.73 -22.13
N ARG A 106 -20.43 12.49 -23.11
CA ARG A 106 -21.06 13.72 -23.63
C ARG A 106 -22.50 13.47 -24.12
N ARG A 107 -22.74 12.34 -24.81
CA ARG A 107 -24.10 11.95 -25.24
C ARG A 107 -25.00 11.53 -24.08
N ALA A 108 -24.46 10.99 -22.99
CA ALA A 108 -25.22 10.67 -21.79
C ALA A 108 -25.70 11.94 -21.07
N VAL A 109 -24.84 12.95 -20.98
CA VAL A 109 -25.20 14.30 -20.49
C VAL A 109 -26.22 14.97 -21.43
N ASN A 110 -26.05 14.85 -22.75
CA ASN A 110 -26.91 15.49 -23.75
C ASN A 110 -28.22 14.74 -24.08
N LEU A 111 -28.48 13.58 -23.48
CA LEU A 111 -29.79 12.92 -23.56
C LEU A 111 -30.78 13.74 -22.72
N LYS A 112 -31.41 14.75 -23.36
CA LYS A 112 -32.41 15.69 -22.82
C LYS A 112 -33.24 15.05 -21.70
N TRP A 113 -32.90 15.37 -20.45
CA TRP A 113 -33.65 15.18 -19.19
C TRP A 113 -32.76 15.57 -17.98
N ILE A 114 -31.45 15.76 -18.19
CA ILE A 114 -30.56 16.42 -17.24
C ILE A 114 -30.34 17.88 -17.70
N LEU A 115 -31.14 18.78 -17.11
CA LEU A 115 -30.95 20.24 -17.04
C LEU A 115 -31.25 21.06 -18.32
N PHE A 116 -32.30 21.88 -18.21
CA PHE A 116 -32.68 22.91 -19.18
C PHE A 116 -32.00 24.25 -18.83
N THR A 117 -30.67 24.27 -18.72
CA THR A 117 -29.89 25.52 -18.60
C THR A 117 -28.54 25.38 -19.31
N TRP A 118 -28.29 26.26 -20.28
CA TRP A 118 -27.07 26.24 -21.09
C TRP A 118 -25.91 26.95 -20.37
N SER A 119 -25.40 26.36 -19.27
CA SER A 119 -24.26 26.90 -18.53
C SER A 119 -23.37 25.82 -17.93
N ARG A 120 -22.10 25.77 -18.38
CA ARG A 120 -20.95 25.05 -17.80
C ARG A 120 -21.10 23.54 -17.54
N TYR A 121 -20.79 22.77 -18.60
CA TYR A 121 -20.49 21.32 -18.62
C TYR A 121 -19.68 20.79 -17.42
N GLN A 122 -18.79 21.59 -16.82
CA GLN A 122 -17.96 21.18 -15.67
C GLN A 122 -18.74 21.01 -14.36
N GLY A 123 -19.84 21.75 -14.15
CA GLY A 123 -20.55 21.76 -12.85
C GLY A 123 -21.32 20.46 -12.57
N HIS A 124 -22.00 19.94 -13.59
CA HIS A 124 -22.93 18.81 -13.44
C HIS A 124 -22.25 17.44 -13.32
N ILE A 125 -20.96 17.39 -13.67
CA ILE A 125 -20.10 16.20 -13.57
C ILE A 125 -19.75 15.92 -12.11
N ASN A 126 -19.43 16.96 -11.34
CA ASN A 126 -19.19 16.87 -9.89
C ASN A 126 -20.45 16.42 -9.14
N THR A 127 -21.64 16.91 -9.55
CA THR A 127 -22.93 16.50 -8.95
C THR A 127 -23.30 15.04 -9.24
N ALA A 128 -22.83 14.48 -10.36
CA ALA A 128 -23.14 13.12 -10.80
C ALA A 128 -22.14 12.04 -10.32
N LYS A 129 -21.06 12.43 -9.61
CA LYS A 129 -19.88 11.59 -9.32
C LYS A 129 -19.28 10.89 -10.57
N MET A 130 -19.46 11.48 -11.75
CA MET A 130 -18.90 10.92 -12.99
C MET A 130 -17.49 11.47 -13.21
N THR A 131 -16.46 10.63 -13.14
CA THR A 131 -15.09 11.05 -13.43
C THR A 131 -14.96 11.40 -14.92
N ILE A 132 -14.49 12.60 -15.27
CA ILE A 132 -14.13 12.89 -16.67
C ILE A 132 -12.88 12.06 -17.00
N LEU A 133 -12.87 11.30 -18.11
CA LEU A 133 -11.62 10.64 -18.53
C LEU A 133 -10.51 11.65 -18.86
N ARG A 134 -10.84 12.84 -19.39
CA ARG A 134 -9.91 13.99 -19.43
C ARG A 134 -9.43 14.51 -18.07
N CYS A 135 -10.00 14.18 -16.92
CA CYS A 135 -9.39 14.56 -15.63
C CYS A 135 -8.13 13.73 -15.31
N LEU A 136 -7.95 12.57 -15.95
CA LEU A 136 -6.65 11.89 -16.05
C LEU A 136 -5.69 12.55 -17.07
N SER A 137 -6.12 13.62 -17.76
CA SER A 137 -5.36 14.33 -18.80
C SER A 137 -5.48 15.86 -18.75
N LYS A 138 -5.90 16.45 -17.62
CA LYS A 138 -6.19 17.90 -17.46
C LYS A 138 -5.41 18.57 -16.32
N ALA A 139 -4.32 17.97 -15.85
CA ALA A 139 -3.33 18.66 -15.02
C ALA A 139 -2.61 19.82 -15.76
N THR A 140 -2.93 20.08 -17.04
CA THR A 140 -2.44 21.23 -17.80
C THR A 140 -3.55 22.02 -18.47
N LYS A 141 -3.71 23.29 -18.06
CA LYS A 141 -3.97 24.49 -18.89
C LYS A 141 -4.17 25.73 -18.02
N PRO A 142 -3.72 26.89 -18.51
CA PRO A 142 -4.71 27.88 -18.93
C PRO A 142 -4.56 28.25 -20.42
N ALA A 143 -5.67 28.67 -21.02
CA ALA A 143 -5.66 29.30 -22.34
C ALA A 143 -6.59 30.52 -22.31
N SER A 144 -6.00 31.71 -22.12
CA SER A 144 -6.74 32.98 -22.08
C SER A 144 -5.96 34.19 -22.59
N VAL A 145 -4.91 34.00 -23.42
CA VAL A 145 -4.22 35.10 -24.14
C VAL A 145 -3.83 34.66 -25.57
N TRP A 146 -4.81 34.53 -26.47
CA TRP A 146 -4.57 34.31 -27.91
C TRP A 146 -5.55 35.12 -28.77
N LYS A 147 -5.46 36.46 -28.68
CA LYS A 147 -6.11 37.42 -29.60
C LYS A 147 -5.32 38.74 -29.71
N ARG A 148 -4.06 38.67 -30.16
CA ARG A 148 -3.29 39.73 -30.87
C ARG A 148 -1.90 39.19 -31.24
N GLN A 149 -1.21 39.88 -32.16
CA GLN A 149 0.15 39.57 -32.66
C GLN A 149 0.32 38.30 -33.51
N ALA A 150 -0.51 38.18 -34.56
CA ALA A 150 -0.12 37.44 -35.75
C ALA A 150 0.74 38.32 -36.67
N SER A 151 1.94 38.74 -36.21
CA SER A 151 2.84 39.62 -36.97
C SER A 151 4.29 39.66 -36.46
N TYR A 152 4.80 38.59 -35.86
CA TYR A 152 6.22 38.45 -35.46
C TYR A 152 6.64 36.97 -35.48
N PHE A 153 6.87 36.42 -36.68
CA PHE A 153 7.48 35.10 -36.87
C PHE A 153 8.54 35.17 -37.99
N SER A 154 9.62 35.90 -37.72
CA SER A 154 10.84 35.90 -38.54
C SER A 154 12.10 36.14 -37.70
N SER A 155 12.17 35.52 -36.52
CA SER A 155 13.41 35.37 -35.77
C SER A 155 13.35 34.20 -34.79
N SER A 156 14.52 33.61 -34.57
CA SER A 156 14.82 32.53 -33.63
C SER A 156 14.27 32.75 -32.21
N ASN A 157 13.49 31.78 -31.71
CA ASN A 157 13.89 30.99 -30.53
C ASN A 157 12.91 29.83 -30.32
N ALA A 158 13.43 28.60 -30.39
CA ALA A 158 12.66 27.40 -30.06
C ALA A 158 12.43 27.33 -28.54
N CYS A 159 11.23 26.90 -28.13
CA CYS A 159 10.99 26.54 -26.73
C CYS A 159 11.78 25.26 -26.41
N ASN A 160 12.84 25.38 -25.62
CA ASN A 160 13.57 24.24 -25.07
C ASN A 160 12.67 23.46 -24.09
N VAL A 161 11.96 22.46 -24.60
CA VAL A 161 11.76 21.22 -23.83
C VAL A 161 13.12 20.55 -23.82
N SER A 162 13.75 20.41 -22.66
CA SER A 162 15.08 19.81 -22.52
C SER A 162 15.06 18.35 -23.00
N SER A 163 15.45 18.16 -24.26
CA SER A 163 15.74 16.85 -24.84
C SER A 163 17.14 16.38 -24.46
N ASP A 164 17.57 16.64 -23.22
CA ASP A 164 18.82 16.10 -22.72
C ASP A 164 18.63 14.61 -22.41
N ARG A 165 18.85 13.79 -23.45
CA ARG A 165 19.13 12.36 -23.30
C ARG A 165 20.63 12.15 -23.09
N SER A 166 21.20 12.88 -22.13
CA SER A 166 22.41 12.43 -21.46
C SER A 166 22.17 10.99 -20.99
N LYS A 167 23.11 10.09 -21.30
CA LYS A 167 23.00 8.71 -20.80
C LYS A 167 23.11 8.80 -19.27
N PRO A 168 22.24 8.12 -18.50
CA PRO A 168 22.30 8.22 -17.05
C PRO A 168 23.70 7.86 -16.56
N LYS A 169 24.31 8.75 -15.77
CA LYS A 169 25.68 8.59 -15.25
C LYS A 169 25.75 7.28 -14.47
N ARG A 170 26.81 6.49 -14.72
CA ARG A 170 27.04 5.28 -13.94
C ARG A 170 27.57 5.65 -12.56
N ALA A 171 27.14 4.87 -11.58
CA ALA A 171 27.66 4.88 -10.23
C ALA A 171 27.58 3.45 -9.70
N PHE A 172 28.22 3.21 -8.55
CA PHE A 172 28.33 1.88 -8.00
C PHE A 172 27.79 1.86 -6.57
N LEU A 173 27.08 0.79 -6.23
CA LEU A 173 26.85 0.43 -4.84
C LEU A 173 28.04 -0.42 -4.38
N HIS A 174 28.74 0.03 -3.36
CA HIS A 174 29.77 -0.74 -2.67
C HIS A 174 29.20 -1.26 -1.34
N LEU A 175 29.43 -2.53 -1.04
CA LEU A 175 29.11 -3.17 0.24
C LEU A 175 30.37 -3.30 1.11
N ASP A 176 30.18 -3.47 2.41
CA ASP A 176 31.21 -3.75 3.41
C ASP A 176 32.12 -4.95 3.11
N ASP A 177 31.61 -6.01 2.47
CA ASP A 177 32.41 -7.17 2.05
C ASP A 177 33.26 -6.93 0.79
N GLY A 178 33.24 -5.72 0.24
CA GLY A 178 33.94 -5.35 -1.00
C GLY A 178 33.15 -5.63 -2.28
N THR A 179 31.93 -6.17 -2.20
CA THR A 179 31.06 -6.34 -3.37
C THR A 179 30.76 -4.99 -4.03
N LYS A 180 31.03 -4.88 -5.34
CA LYS A 180 30.78 -3.68 -6.16
C LYS A 180 29.71 -3.97 -7.21
N ILE A 181 28.56 -3.32 -7.09
CA ILE A 181 27.39 -3.52 -7.97
C ILE A 181 27.18 -2.27 -8.85
N PRO A 182 27.22 -2.38 -10.19
CA PRO A 182 26.98 -1.24 -11.08
C PRO A 182 25.49 -0.86 -11.12
N GLY A 183 25.22 0.44 -11.12
CA GLY A 183 23.88 1.01 -11.32
C GLY A 183 23.90 2.27 -12.18
N TYR A 184 22.71 2.77 -12.46
CA TYR A 184 22.47 4.00 -13.20
C TYR A 184 21.88 5.06 -12.27
N SER A 185 22.50 6.25 -12.22
CA SER A 185 22.01 7.35 -11.40
C SER A 185 20.71 7.93 -11.96
N PHE A 186 19.74 8.15 -11.07
CA PHE A 186 18.57 8.98 -11.34
C PHE A 186 18.31 10.06 -10.27
N GLY A 187 18.98 9.99 -9.13
CA GLY A 187 18.99 11.04 -8.09
C GLY A 187 20.08 12.09 -8.30
N ALA A 188 20.54 12.71 -7.21
CA ALA A 188 21.69 13.62 -7.22
C ALA A 188 23.00 12.88 -7.57
N GLU A 189 23.92 13.56 -8.27
CA GLU A 189 25.26 13.04 -8.59
C GLU A 189 26.26 13.30 -7.47
N LYS A 190 25.93 12.81 -6.27
CA LYS A 190 26.72 12.98 -5.04
C LYS A 190 26.97 11.62 -4.40
N SER A 191 28.22 11.29 -4.05
CA SER A 191 28.49 10.07 -3.28
C SER A 191 27.98 10.19 -1.84
N MET A 192 27.37 9.13 -1.30
CA MET A 192 26.88 9.05 0.09
C MET A 192 27.06 7.64 0.65
N SER A 193 27.45 7.55 1.92
CA SER A 193 27.55 6.30 2.70
C SER A 193 26.42 6.19 3.74
N GLY A 194 26.20 4.97 4.25
CA GLY A 194 25.22 4.69 5.29
C GLY A 194 24.98 3.21 5.51
N GLU A 195 24.08 2.88 6.44
CA GLU A 195 23.59 1.51 6.63
C GLU A 195 22.57 1.17 5.52
N ILE A 196 22.78 0.08 4.79
CA ILE A 196 21.82 -0.39 3.78
C ILE A 196 20.71 -1.15 4.49
N VAL A 197 19.48 -0.67 4.30
CA VAL A 197 18.27 -1.30 4.82
C VAL A 197 17.32 -1.61 3.66
N PHE A 198 16.40 -2.56 3.84
CA PHE A 198 15.32 -2.78 2.89
C PHE A 198 13.96 -2.55 3.55
N ASN A 199 12.95 -2.18 2.76
CA ASN A 199 11.56 -2.11 3.19
C ASN A 199 10.65 -2.87 2.21
N THR A 200 9.73 -3.69 2.75
CA THR A 200 8.81 -4.54 1.98
C THR A 200 7.51 -3.86 1.53
N GLY A 201 7.31 -2.59 1.88
CA GLY A 201 6.20 -1.75 1.43
C GLY A 201 6.19 -1.58 -0.09
N LEU A 202 5.02 -1.81 -0.71
CA LEU A 202 4.87 -1.77 -2.17
C LEU A 202 4.44 -0.40 -2.71
N THR A 203 4.01 0.48 -1.81
CA THR A 203 3.47 1.82 -2.07
C THR A 203 3.92 2.76 -0.96
N GLY A 204 3.82 4.07 -1.18
CA GLY A 204 4.16 5.07 -0.17
C GLY A 204 5.64 5.45 -0.15
N TYR A 205 6.36 5.35 -1.28
CA TYR A 205 7.79 5.71 -1.32
C TYR A 205 8.04 7.19 -0.98
N THR A 206 7.09 8.09 -1.20
CA THR A 206 7.18 9.52 -0.84
C THR A 206 7.15 9.72 0.68
N GLU A 207 6.29 8.97 1.34
CA GLU A 207 6.12 8.91 2.79
C GLU A 207 7.34 8.21 3.43
N SER A 208 7.78 7.06 2.88
CA SER A 208 9.02 6.38 3.32
C SER A 208 10.28 7.23 3.15
N LEU A 209 10.42 8.00 2.06
CA LEU A 209 11.58 8.86 1.87
C LEU A 209 11.63 10.03 2.88
N THR A 210 10.47 10.44 3.40
CA THR A 210 10.33 11.55 4.36
C THR A 210 10.14 11.08 5.80
N ASP A 211 10.17 9.76 6.06
CA ASP A 211 10.19 9.19 7.41
C ASP A 211 11.56 9.43 8.07
N PRO A 212 11.64 10.18 9.20
CA PRO A 212 12.91 10.47 9.86
C PRO A 212 13.67 9.24 10.35
N SER A 213 12.99 8.11 10.56
CA SER A 213 13.59 6.86 11.01
C SER A 213 14.62 6.26 10.03
N TYR A 214 14.66 6.71 8.77
CA TYR A 214 15.71 6.34 7.79
C TYR A 214 16.94 7.26 7.78
N LYS A 215 17.08 8.20 8.71
CA LYS A 215 18.25 9.09 8.77
C LYS A 215 19.55 8.27 8.76
N GLY A 216 20.45 8.58 7.84
CA GLY A 216 21.74 7.88 7.71
C GLY A 216 21.67 6.53 6.97
N GLN A 217 20.49 6.07 6.54
CA GLN A 217 20.31 4.77 5.88
C GLN A 217 20.16 4.90 4.35
N ILE A 218 20.68 3.92 3.62
CA ILE A 218 20.46 3.76 2.17
C ILE A 218 19.28 2.78 2.00
N LEU A 219 18.15 3.27 1.48
CA LEU A 219 16.91 2.52 1.39
C LEU A 219 16.83 1.68 0.11
N ASN A 220 16.75 0.36 0.26
CA ASN A 220 16.50 -0.60 -0.81
C ASN A 220 15.02 -1.00 -0.87
N LEU A 221 14.31 -0.55 -1.90
CA LEU A 221 12.89 -0.89 -2.08
C LEU A 221 12.75 -2.27 -2.73
N THR A 222 11.98 -3.17 -2.12
CA THR A 222 11.72 -4.50 -2.69
C THR A 222 10.73 -4.48 -3.84
N TYR A 223 9.90 -3.44 -3.95
CA TYR A 223 8.98 -3.29 -5.08
C TYR A 223 9.76 -2.82 -6.32
N PRO A 224 9.70 -3.55 -7.45
CA PRO A 224 10.66 -3.35 -8.53
C PRO A 224 10.41 -2.10 -9.39
N LEU A 225 9.21 -1.50 -9.35
CA LEU A 225 8.80 -0.41 -10.25
C LEU A 225 8.53 0.89 -9.47
N VAL A 226 9.53 1.76 -9.35
CA VAL A 226 9.46 2.95 -8.48
C VAL A 226 9.37 4.24 -9.29
N GLY A 227 8.71 5.28 -8.75
CA GLY A 227 8.50 6.57 -9.43
C GLY A 227 7.23 6.65 -10.30
N ASN A 228 6.46 5.57 -10.39
CA ASN A 228 5.27 5.43 -11.26
C ASN A 228 4.17 6.48 -11.00
N TYR A 229 4.02 6.97 -9.77
CA TYR A 229 3.07 8.03 -9.41
C TYR A 229 3.74 9.40 -9.16
N GLY A 230 5.05 9.53 -9.43
CA GLY A 230 5.80 10.77 -9.30
C GLY A 230 5.88 11.26 -7.85
N VAL A 231 5.84 12.57 -7.64
CA VAL A 231 5.91 13.20 -6.32
C VAL A 231 4.76 14.21 -6.17
N PRO A 232 3.99 14.17 -5.06
CA PRO A 232 2.90 15.11 -4.81
C PRO A 232 3.43 16.52 -4.49
N ASN A 233 2.53 17.48 -4.29
CA ASN A 233 2.95 18.83 -3.94
C ASN A 233 3.53 18.89 -2.50
N ILE A 234 4.86 18.92 -2.40
CA ILE A 234 5.63 19.09 -1.16
C ILE A 234 5.67 20.55 -0.64
N ALA A 235 5.22 21.53 -1.42
CA ALA A 235 5.04 22.89 -0.95
C ALA A 235 3.66 23.11 -0.28
N GLU A 236 2.69 22.22 -0.51
CA GLU A 236 1.36 22.34 0.08
C GLU A 236 1.41 22.06 1.59
N ARG A 237 1.02 23.04 2.40
CA ARG A 237 0.83 22.88 3.85
C ARG A 237 -0.63 22.59 4.17
N ASP A 238 -0.86 21.78 5.19
CA ASP A 238 -2.20 21.50 5.73
C ASP A 238 -2.65 22.59 6.74
N VAL A 239 -3.82 22.39 7.36
CA VAL A 239 -4.40 23.33 8.34
C VAL A 239 -3.59 23.50 9.63
N TYR A 240 -2.60 22.63 9.86
CA TYR A 240 -1.69 22.67 11.01
C TYR A 240 -0.30 23.24 10.63
N GLY A 241 -0.10 23.62 9.37
CA GLY A 241 1.18 24.14 8.87
C GLY A 241 2.21 23.07 8.46
N LEU A 242 1.85 21.78 8.49
CA LEU A 242 2.73 20.65 8.15
C LEU A 242 2.67 20.33 6.65
N ILE A 243 3.72 19.75 6.04
CA ILE A 243 3.67 19.30 4.64
C ILE A 243 2.56 18.25 4.46
N LYS A 244 1.52 18.59 3.69
CA LYS A 244 0.29 17.80 3.59
C LYS A 244 0.47 16.38 3.06
N ASN A 245 1.43 16.18 2.15
CA ASN A 245 1.67 14.91 1.45
C ASN A 245 3.08 14.33 1.75
N ALA A 246 3.64 14.65 2.92
CA ALA A 246 4.92 14.12 3.40
C ALA A 246 4.91 13.96 4.93
N GLU A 247 5.78 13.08 5.42
CA GLU A 247 5.87 12.76 6.85
C GLU A 247 6.90 13.59 7.61
N SER A 248 7.69 14.41 6.92
CA SER A 248 8.54 15.46 7.51
C SER A 248 8.76 16.59 6.51
N GLU A 249 9.59 17.58 6.87
CA GLU A 249 9.90 18.74 6.03
C GLU A 249 10.92 18.47 4.91
N ARG A 250 11.57 17.28 4.85
CA ARG A 250 12.67 16.96 3.90
C ARG A 250 12.81 15.45 3.64
N ILE A 251 13.63 15.03 2.67
CA ILE A 251 14.04 13.62 2.56
C ILE A 251 15.05 13.27 3.66
N HIS A 252 14.91 12.10 4.29
CA HIS A 252 15.80 11.63 5.36
C HIS A 252 16.76 10.49 4.97
N VAL A 253 16.47 9.71 3.93
CA VAL A 253 17.39 8.65 3.46
C VAL A 253 18.72 9.25 2.97
N SER A 254 19.83 8.57 3.24
CA SER A 254 21.15 8.90 2.65
C SER A 254 21.22 8.56 1.16
N GLY A 255 20.38 7.64 0.68
CA GLY A 255 20.29 7.26 -0.72
C GLY A 255 19.17 6.25 -0.97
N LEU A 256 18.83 6.03 -2.25
CA LEU A 256 17.73 5.15 -2.67
C LEU A 256 18.19 4.12 -3.72
N LEU A 257 17.82 2.86 -3.52
CA LEU A 257 18.11 1.75 -4.44
C LEU A 257 16.79 1.14 -4.94
N VAL A 258 16.64 1.05 -6.26
CA VAL A 258 15.44 0.51 -6.93
C VAL A 258 15.84 -0.42 -8.06
N GLN A 259 14.95 -1.35 -8.44
CA GLN A 259 15.25 -2.24 -9.57
C GLN A 259 15.05 -1.52 -10.90
N ASP A 260 13.88 -0.91 -11.11
CA ASP A 260 13.58 -0.09 -12.29
C ASP A 260 12.94 1.25 -11.90
N TYR A 261 13.31 2.30 -12.64
CA TYR A 261 12.86 3.67 -12.42
C TYR A 261 11.91 4.14 -13.52
N SER A 262 10.71 4.54 -13.12
CA SER A 262 9.68 5.06 -14.02
C SER A 262 9.99 6.51 -14.44
N TYR A 263 10.70 6.69 -15.56
CA TYR A 263 10.94 8.01 -16.17
C TYR A 263 9.66 8.80 -16.53
N HIS A 264 8.51 8.13 -16.59
CA HIS A 264 7.21 8.73 -16.82
C HIS A 264 6.26 8.36 -15.69
N TYR A 265 5.85 9.37 -14.93
CA TYR A 265 4.87 9.23 -13.86
C TYR A 265 3.45 9.53 -14.33
N SER A 266 2.44 8.95 -13.68
CA SER A 266 1.03 9.28 -13.92
C SER A 266 0.19 9.12 -12.66
N HIS A 267 -0.06 10.23 -11.98
CA HIS A 267 -0.99 10.31 -10.86
C HIS A 267 -1.60 11.70 -10.78
N TRP A 268 -2.86 11.82 -10.34
CA TRP A 268 -3.61 13.08 -10.37
C TRP A 268 -3.04 14.16 -9.44
N ASN A 269 -2.34 13.74 -8.37
CA ASN A 269 -1.73 14.62 -7.37
C ASN A 269 -0.25 14.95 -7.69
N SER A 270 0.34 14.35 -8.74
CA SER A 270 1.78 14.48 -9.02
C SER A 270 2.13 15.82 -9.67
N VAL A 271 3.17 16.47 -9.16
CA VAL A 271 3.67 17.76 -9.68
C VAL A 271 5.07 17.68 -10.29
N MET A 272 5.89 16.69 -9.90
CA MET A 272 7.24 16.47 -10.44
C MET A 272 7.62 14.99 -10.49
N SER A 273 8.76 14.66 -11.11
CA SER A 273 9.30 13.28 -11.08
C SER A 273 10.07 13.02 -9.79
N LEU A 274 10.22 11.74 -9.44
CA LEU A 274 11.04 11.32 -8.31
C LEU A 274 12.53 11.68 -8.51
N SER A 275 13.05 11.58 -9.74
CA SER A 275 14.40 12.07 -10.10
C SER A 275 14.59 13.54 -9.73
N ASP A 276 13.63 14.39 -10.10
CA ASP A 276 13.79 15.84 -9.94
C ASP A 276 13.75 16.25 -8.46
N TRP A 277 12.93 15.56 -7.66
CA TRP A 277 12.86 15.77 -6.22
C TRP A 277 14.14 15.30 -5.51
N LEU A 278 14.62 14.09 -5.81
CA LEU A 278 15.87 13.56 -5.25
C LEU A 278 17.08 14.45 -5.59
N LYS A 279 17.11 15.04 -6.80
CA LYS A 279 18.13 16.01 -7.21
C LYS A 279 18.04 17.33 -6.46
N GLN A 280 16.83 17.85 -6.22
CA GLN A 280 16.61 19.07 -5.42
C GLN A 280 17.07 18.88 -3.97
N GLU A 281 16.77 17.73 -3.37
CA GLU A 281 17.14 17.38 -1.99
C GLU A 281 18.61 16.90 -1.84
N GLY A 282 19.35 16.77 -2.95
CA GLY A 282 20.75 16.33 -2.93
C GLY A 282 20.97 14.85 -2.61
N VAL A 283 19.95 14.01 -2.81
CA VAL A 283 19.93 12.58 -2.44
C VAL A 283 20.29 11.70 -3.65
N PRO A 284 21.36 10.88 -3.59
CA PRO A 284 21.70 9.97 -4.68
C PRO A 284 20.75 8.78 -4.75
N ALA A 285 20.51 8.29 -5.96
CA ALA A 285 19.68 7.12 -6.17
C ALA A 285 20.10 6.31 -7.40
N LEU A 286 20.13 4.98 -7.27
CA LEU A 286 20.53 4.05 -8.32
C LEU A 286 19.37 3.15 -8.75
N HIS A 287 19.24 2.96 -10.07
CA HIS A 287 18.36 1.98 -10.68
C HIS A 287 19.13 0.98 -11.56
N GLY A 288 18.49 -0.11 -11.97
CA GLY A 288 19.11 -1.19 -12.74
C GLY A 288 19.87 -2.21 -11.87
N ILE A 289 19.59 -2.23 -10.57
CA ILE A 289 20.26 -3.09 -9.56
C ILE A 289 19.29 -4.19 -9.10
N ASP A 290 19.78 -5.39 -8.80
CA ASP A 290 18.96 -6.46 -8.21
C ASP A 290 18.68 -6.19 -6.72
N THR A 291 17.57 -5.50 -6.44
CA THR A 291 17.14 -5.19 -5.06
C THR A 291 16.74 -6.43 -4.27
N ARG A 292 16.43 -7.57 -4.93
CA ARG A 292 16.15 -8.86 -4.26
C ARG A 292 17.46 -9.54 -3.81
N MET A 293 18.51 -9.45 -4.60
CA MET A 293 19.87 -9.88 -4.19
C MET A 293 20.31 -9.08 -2.95
N ILE A 294 20.17 -7.76 -2.98
CA ILE A 294 20.51 -6.89 -1.83
C ILE A 294 19.64 -7.22 -0.61
N THR A 295 18.32 -7.40 -0.79
CA THR A 295 17.43 -7.80 0.31
C THR A 295 17.91 -9.07 1.00
N LYS A 296 18.29 -10.10 0.22
CA LYS A 296 18.85 -11.34 0.80
C LYS A 296 20.19 -11.12 1.49
N TYR A 297 21.05 -10.25 0.96
CA TYR A 297 22.35 -9.93 1.55
C TYR A 297 22.21 -9.24 2.91
N VAL A 298 21.27 -8.30 3.04
CA VAL A 298 21.00 -7.54 4.26
C VAL A 298 20.25 -8.37 5.30
N ARG A 299 19.27 -9.20 4.88
CA ARG A 299 18.41 -9.99 5.79
C ARG A 299 19.17 -10.85 6.78
N ASP A 300 20.33 -11.39 6.39
CA ASP A 300 21.08 -12.38 7.17
C ASP A 300 22.23 -11.72 7.97
N ARG A 301 22.21 -10.38 8.17
CA ARG A 301 23.27 -9.59 8.84
C ARG A 301 22.69 -8.43 9.66
N SER A 302 23.15 -8.29 10.91
CA SER A 302 22.71 -7.25 11.86
C SER A 302 23.02 -5.81 11.47
N GLU A 303 24.06 -5.60 10.66
CA GLU A 303 24.37 -4.31 10.04
C GLU A 303 24.99 -4.62 8.68
N VAL A 304 24.63 -3.83 7.68
CA VAL A 304 25.32 -3.81 6.38
C VAL A 304 25.66 -2.38 6.07
N LEU A 305 26.95 -2.08 5.96
CA LEU A 305 27.39 -0.76 5.53
C LEU A 305 27.56 -0.74 4.01
N GLY A 306 27.27 0.41 3.41
CA GLY A 306 27.53 0.62 2.00
C GLY A 306 27.60 2.08 1.61
N LYS A 307 27.99 2.30 0.36
CA LYS A 307 28.04 3.62 -0.26
C LYS A 307 27.57 3.57 -1.70
N ILE A 308 26.82 4.61 -2.09
CA ILE A 308 26.65 4.97 -3.49
C ILE A 308 27.84 5.85 -3.85
N GLU A 309 28.68 5.37 -4.77
CA GLU A 309 29.93 6.02 -5.16
C GLU A 309 29.95 6.34 -6.67
N PHE A 310 30.27 7.59 -6.99
CA PHE A 310 30.61 8.06 -8.33
C PHE A 310 32.14 8.08 -8.48
N ASP A 311 32.65 7.73 -9.67
CA ASP A 311 34.10 7.60 -9.91
C ASP A 311 34.90 8.89 -9.64
N ASP A 312 34.24 10.06 -9.71
CA ASP A 312 34.81 11.38 -9.42
C ASP A 312 34.76 11.80 -7.93
N GLN A 313 34.13 11.01 -7.06
CA GLN A 313 33.83 11.38 -5.66
C GLN A 313 34.00 10.18 -4.71
N PRO A 314 35.25 9.74 -4.43
CA PRO A 314 35.50 8.67 -3.48
C PRO A 314 35.15 9.09 -2.05
N ILE A 315 34.52 8.19 -1.28
CA ILE A 315 34.18 8.42 0.14
C ILE A 315 34.41 7.17 0.99
N GLU A 316 34.57 7.34 2.30
CA GLU A 316 34.69 6.22 3.23
C GLU A 316 33.33 5.62 3.63
N LEU A 317 33.36 4.35 4.07
CA LEU A 317 32.22 3.70 4.72
C LEU A 317 32.16 4.12 6.19
N GLU A 318 31.00 4.62 6.63
CA GLU A 318 30.75 5.08 7.99
C GLU A 318 29.45 4.44 8.49
N SER A 319 29.44 3.90 9.73
CA SER A 319 28.17 3.49 10.37
C SER A 319 27.46 4.73 10.92
N PRO A 320 26.18 4.96 10.56
CA PRO A 320 25.41 6.07 11.11
C PRO A 320 25.00 5.82 12.57
N ASN A 321 25.00 4.55 13.03
CA ASN A 321 24.38 4.15 14.30
C ASN A 321 25.17 4.57 15.55
N SER A 322 26.42 5.02 15.39
CA SER A 322 27.23 5.60 16.48
C SER A 322 26.92 7.08 16.75
N ARG A 323 26.19 7.75 15.85
CA ARG A 323 25.82 9.17 15.96
C ARG A 323 24.46 9.31 16.63
N ASN A 324 24.23 10.45 17.29
CA ASN A 324 22.91 10.82 17.82
C ASN A 324 21.99 11.27 16.67
N LEU A 325 21.47 10.29 15.91
CA LEU A 325 20.60 10.54 14.75
C LEU A 325 19.25 11.17 15.15
N ILE A 326 18.82 10.97 16.39
CA ILE A 326 17.65 11.63 16.99
C ILE A 326 17.88 13.14 17.03
N GLY A 327 19.03 13.59 17.56
CA GLY A 327 19.42 15.00 17.60
C GLY A 327 19.60 15.64 16.22
N GLU A 328 19.89 14.86 15.17
CA GLU A 328 19.94 15.34 13.79
C GLU A 328 18.56 15.51 13.12
N CYS A 329 17.50 14.94 13.72
CA CYS A 329 16.14 14.94 13.18
C CYS A 329 15.14 15.74 14.02
N SER A 330 15.37 15.85 15.33
CA SER A 330 14.58 16.66 16.26
C SER A 330 14.53 18.13 15.85
N ILE A 331 13.40 18.79 16.11
CA ILE A 331 13.31 20.26 16.19
C ILE A 331 14.29 20.82 17.22
N THR A 332 14.66 22.09 17.03
CA THR A 332 15.55 22.83 17.95
C THR A 332 14.80 23.67 18.97
N GLU A 333 13.56 24.08 18.68
CA GLU A 333 12.75 24.99 19.49
C GLU A 333 11.31 24.45 19.59
N PRO A 334 10.64 24.53 20.75
CA PRO A 334 9.28 24.02 20.92
C PRO A 334 8.26 24.61 19.94
N GLN A 335 7.32 23.78 19.48
CA GLN A 335 6.25 24.14 18.55
C GLN A 335 4.88 23.74 19.10
N LEU A 336 3.83 24.51 18.80
CA LEU A 336 2.47 24.29 19.30
C LEU A 336 1.49 24.06 18.14
N PHE A 337 0.82 22.91 18.16
CA PHE A 337 -0.18 22.50 17.17
C PHE A 337 -1.54 22.27 17.82
N GLY A 338 -2.63 22.49 17.08
CA GLY A 338 -3.98 22.30 17.63
C GLY A 338 -4.36 23.30 18.73
N LYS A 339 -3.84 24.54 18.66
CA LYS A 339 -4.02 25.54 19.71
C LYS A 339 -5.51 25.76 20.05
N GLY A 340 -5.86 25.62 21.33
CA GLY A 340 -7.23 25.75 21.84
C GLY A 340 -8.03 24.44 21.88
N ASN A 341 -7.44 23.30 21.50
CA ASN A 341 -7.97 21.97 21.79
C ASN A 341 -7.95 21.69 23.31
N THR A 342 -8.74 20.70 23.76
CA THR A 342 -8.96 20.44 25.20
C THR A 342 -7.75 19.85 25.91
N HIS A 343 -7.13 18.80 25.36
CA HIS A 343 -6.14 17.98 26.08
C HIS A 343 -4.70 18.39 25.79
N ARG A 344 -3.92 18.80 26.79
CA ARG A 344 -2.52 19.24 26.61
C ARG A 344 -1.58 18.05 26.52
N VAL A 345 -1.10 17.74 25.32
CA VAL A 345 -0.12 16.67 25.08
C VAL A 345 1.26 17.28 24.89
N LEU A 346 2.21 16.88 25.74
CA LEU A 346 3.62 17.15 25.52
C LEU A 346 4.19 16.03 24.66
N ALA A 347 4.65 16.34 23.45
CA ALA A 347 5.22 15.39 22.51
C ALA A 347 6.73 15.59 22.40
N VAL A 348 7.52 14.58 22.78
CA VAL A 348 8.97 14.61 22.67
C VAL A 348 9.39 14.18 21.27
N ASP A 349 10.06 15.07 20.56
CA ASP A 349 10.46 14.87 19.17
C ASP A 349 11.75 14.07 19.05
N CYS A 350 11.60 12.78 18.75
CA CYS A 350 12.72 11.89 18.44
C CYS A 350 13.01 11.78 16.92
N GLY A 351 12.32 12.56 16.08
CA GLY A 351 12.19 12.33 14.64
C GLY A 351 10.72 12.10 14.23
N THR A 352 9.83 12.95 14.72
CA THR A 352 8.38 12.82 14.65
C THR A 352 7.87 12.86 13.22
N LYS A 353 7.12 11.83 12.83
CA LYS A 353 6.32 11.86 11.61
C LYS A 353 5.12 12.81 11.75
N HIS A 354 4.89 13.68 10.77
CA HIS A 354 3.79 14.64 10.73
C HIS A 354 2.41 14.01 11.02
N SER A 355 2.19 12.77 10.58
CA SER A 355 0.89 12.11 10.80
C SER A 355 0.63 11.67 12.24
N ILE A 356 1.65 11.62 13.11
CA ILE A 356 1.47 11.53 14.57
C ILE A 356 0.78 12.80 15.08
N ILE A 357 1.34 13.97 14.74
CA ILE A 357 0.81 15.28 15.16
C ILE A 357 -0.63 15.44 14.66
N ARG A 358 -0.91 15.08 13.41
CA ARG A 358 -2.28 15.05 12.85
C ARG A 358 -3.22 14.17 13.65
N ASN A 359 -2.82 12.94 13.98
CA ASN A 359 -3.68 11.99 14.71
C ASN A 359 -4.01 12.44 16.13
N LEU A 360 -3.08 13.13 16.80
CA LEU A 360 -3.29 13.75 18.11
C LEU A 360 -4.21 14.98 18.01
N VAL A 361 -3.92 15.93 17.12
CA VAL A 361 -4.70 17.17 16.97
C VAL A 361 -6.13 16.91 16.48
N GLN A 362 -6.34 15.90 15.62
CA GLN A 362 -7.68 15.46 15.21
C GLN A 362 -8.50 14.82 16.34
N ARG A 363 -7.84 14.46 17.45
CA ARG A 363 -8.42 13.87 18.66
C ARG A 363 -8.50 14.85 19.82
N ASP A 364 -8.64 16.13 19.51
CA ASP A 364 -8.81 17.21 20.49
C ASP A 364 -7.63 17.34 21.48
N CYS A 365 -6.42 17.11 20.98
CA CYS A 365 -5.18 17.38 21.73
C CYS A 365 -4.53 18.67 21.25
N GLU A 366 -4.17 19.57 22.17
CA GLU A 366 -3.23 20.68 21.94
C GLU A 366 -1.82 20.10 22.14
N VAL A 367 -1.04 20.03 21.07
CA VAL A 367 0.25 19.32 21.06
C VAL A 367 1.39 20.33 21.15
N LYS A 368 2.10 20.32 22.29
CA LYS A 368 3.40 20.99 22.45
C LYS A 368 4.49 20.00 22.05
N LEU A 369 5.00 20.13 20.83
CA LEU A 369 6.16 19.37 20.35
C LEU A 369 7.44 20.01 20.93
N VAL A 370 8.29 19.24 21.58
CA VAL A 370 9.54 19.71 22.22
C VAL A 370 10.77 18.93 21.70
N PRO A 371 11.97 19.55 21.68
CA PRO A 371 13.21 18.84 21.33
C PRO A 371 13.47 17.58 22.17
N TRP A 372 14.19 16.60 21.59
CA TRP A 372 14.52 15.33 22.26
C TRP A 372 15.20 15.47 23.64
N ASN A 373 15.98 16.54 23.84
CA ASN A 373 16.71 16.84 25.08
C ASN A 373 16.03 17.93 25.95
N TYR A 374 14.77 18.23 25.69
CA TYR A 374 14.02 19.19 26.50
C TYR A 374 13.77 18.62 27.91
N ASP A 375 14.01 19.41 28.96
CA ASP A 375 13.61 19.04 30.32
C ASP A 375 12.11 19.27 30.55
N PHE A 376 11.33 18.22 30.33
CA PHE A 376 9.91 18.16 30.65
C PHE A 376 9.61 17.58 32.05
N THR A 377 10.63 17.30 32.89
CA THR A 377 10.44 16.57 34.16
C THR A 377 9.64 17.33 35.21
N GLN A 378 9.49 18.66 35.05
CA GLN A 378 8.69 19.56 35.89
C GLN A 378 7.52 20.22 35.14
N GLU A 379 7.34 19.94 33.84
CA GLU A 379 6.25 20.58 33.07
C GLU A 379 4.89 19.92 33.35
N GLU A 380 3.83 20.73 33.32
CA GLU A 380 2.44 20.27 33.41
C GLU A 380 1.90 19.91 32.02
N PHE A 381 1.33 18.71 31.92
CA PHE A 381 0.64 18.20 30.74
C PHE A 381 -0.48 17.25 31.18
N ASP A 382 -1.43 16.98 30.30
CA ASP A 382 -2.47 15.97 30.50
C ASP A 382 -1.98 14.58 30.05
N GLY A 383 -1.10 14.52 29.04
CA GLY A 383 -0.42 13.29 28.60
C GLY A 383 0.97 13.54 28.02
N LEU A 384 1.88 12.57 28.22
CA LEU A 384 3.21 12.55 27.63
C LEU A 384 3.22 11.62 26.42
N PHE A 385 3.75 12.10 25.29
CA PHE A 385 3.91 11.34 24.06
C PHE A 385 5.38 11.32 23.64
N ILE A 386 5.89 10.16 23.19
CA ILE A 386 7.28 10.00 22.72
C ILE A 386 7.23 9.43 21.30
N SER A 387 7.79 10.15 20.32
CA SER A 387 7.65 9.82 18.90
C SER A 387 8.52 8.67 18.42
N ASN A 388 8.32 8.31 17.15
CA ASN A 388 9.30 7.53 16.39
C ASN A 388 10.61 8.30 16.21
N GLY A 389 11.67 7.60 15.79
CA GLY A 389 12.99 8.19 15.55
C GLY A 389 13.97 7.20 14.89
N PRO A 390 15.13 7.68 14.42
CA PRO A 390 16.22 6.86 13.87
C PRO A 390 17.25 6.43 14.94
N GLY A 391 18.11 5.47 14.59
CA GLY A 391 19.32 5.14 15.34
C GLY A 391 19.13 4.21 16.55
N ASP A 392 20.18 4.13 17.37
CA ASP A 392 20.19 3.36 18.61
C ASP A 392 19.65 4.22 19.78
N PRO A 393 18.62 3.77 20.53
CA PRO A 393 18.09 4.50 21.68
C PRO A 393 19.14 4.78 22.77
N LEU A 394 20.21 3.98 22.87
CA LEU A 394 21.28 4.18 23.86
C LEU A 394 22.15 5.42 23.57
N THR A 395 22.01 6.05 22.40
CA THR A 395 22.71 7.32 22.06
C THR A 395 22.12 8.55 22.73
N VAL A 396 20.96 8.44 23.39
CA VAL A 396 20.24 9.55 24.05
C VAL A 396 19.97 9.32 25.54
N PRO A 397 21.02 9.12 26.38
CA PRO A 397 20.85 8.80 27.81
C PRO A 397 20.12 9.90 28.61
N GLU A 398 20.23 11.16 28.20
CA GLU A 398 19.50 12.30 28.79
C GLU A 398 17.97 12.13 28.66
N LEU A 399 17.49 11.75 27.48
CA LEU A 399 16.07 11.49 27.25
C LEU A 399 15.58 10.28 28.07
N ILE A 400 16.36 9.20 28.11
CA ILE A 400 16.05 8.02 28.94
C ILE A 400 15.92 8.44 30.42
N GLN A 401 16.82 9.30 30.92
CA GLN A 401 16.79 9.80 32.29
C GLN A 401 15.59 10.72 32.56
N ASN A 402 15.20 11.58 31.61
CA ASN A 402 14.01 12.44 31.75
C ASN A 402 12.72 11.60 31.79
N VAL A 403 12.57 10.63 30.88
CA VAL A 403 11.42 9.70 30.88
C VAL A 403 11.41 8.85 32.15
N LYS A 404 12.58 8.36 32.60
CA LYS A 404 12.69 7.62 33.87
C LYS A 404 12.21 8.45 35.05
N THR A 405 12.62 9.72 35.10
CA THR A 405 12.20 10.65 36.17
C THR A 405 10.68 10.83 36.19
N VAL A 406 10.02 10.93 35.03
CA VAL A 406 8.54 11.01 34.94
C VAL A 406 7.87 9.70 35.37
N ILE A 407 8.42 8.54 35.01
CA ILE A 407 7.94 7.22 35.43
C ILE A 407 8.05 7.08 36.96
N ASP A 408 9.23 7.38 37.52
CA ASP A 408 9.53 7.25 38.96
C ASP A 408 8.71 8.21 39.83
N GLN A 409 8.33 9.40 39.30
CA GLN A 409 7.40 10.32 39.96
C GLN A 409 5.98 9.74 40.14
N GLY A 410 5.62 8.63 39.47
CA GLY A 410 4.31 7.99 39.65
C GLY A 410 3.12 8.82 39.17
N ARG A 411 3.33 9.69 38.17
CA ARG A 411 2.29 10.57 37.60
C ARG A 411 1.07 9.78 37.11
N LYS A 412 -0.12 10.41 37.18
CA LYS A 412 -1.39 9.85 36.69
C LYS A 412 -1.65 10.15 35.21
N GLN A 413 -0.89 11.09 34.64
CA GLN A 413 -0.87 11.41 33.23
C GLN A 413 -0.42 10.19 32.42
N PRO A 414 -1.13 9.80 31.34
CA PRO A 414 -0.67 8.72 30.49
C PRO A 414 0.65 9.01 29.78
N ILE A 415 1.40 7.93 29.51
CA ILE A 415 2.57 7.92 28.63
C ILE A 415 2.26 7.05 27.42
N PHE A 416 2.42 7.59 26.21
CA PHE A 416 2.31 6.84 24.96
C PHE A 416 3.57 6.97 24.09
N GLY A 417 4.27 5.86 23.87
CA GLY A 417 5.46 5.78 23.03
C GLY A 417 5.23 5.03 21.70
N ILE A 418 5.70 5.60 20.59
CA ILE A 418 5.66 4.97 19.25
C ILE A 418 7.08 4.70 18.74
N CYS A 419 7.36 3.48 18.29
CA CYS A 419 8.64 3.04 17.71
C CYS A 419 9.86 3.32 18.62
N MET A 420 10.58 4.43 18.42
CA MET A 420 11.63 4.88 19.34
C MET A 420 11.07 5.13 20.75
N GLY A 421 9.85 5.67 20.85
CA GLY A 421 9.15 5.85 22.12
C GLY A 421 8.85 4.55 22.88
N ASN A 422 8.70 3.39 22.19
CA ASN A 422 8.65 2.09 22.87
C ASN A 422 9.97 1.80 23.58
N GLN A 423 11.07 1.98 22.84
CA GLN A 423 12.41 1.63 23.29
C GLN A 423 12.87 2.52 24.45
N ILE A 424 12.70 3.84 24.30
CA ILE A 424 13.01 4.82 25.36
C ILE A 424 12.18 4.55 26.62
N THR A 425 10.88 4.26 26.51
CA THR A 425 10.03 3.97 27.68
C THR A 425 10.46 2.69 28.39
N ALA A 426 10.78 1.63 27.64
CA ALA A 426 11.24 0.36 28.19
C ALA A 426 12.62 0.49 28.87
N LEU A 427 13.56 1.19 28.25
CA LEU A 427 14.88 1.49 28.82
C LEU A 427 14.76 2.34 30.09
N ALA A 428 13.90 3.35 30.09
CA ALA A 428 13.61 4.20 31.24
C ALA A 428 12.98 3.43 32.41
N ALA A 429 12.18 2.41 32.12
CA ALA A 429 11.67 1.47 33.13
C ALA A 429 12.77 0.56 33.70
N GLY A 430 13.75 0.16 32.87
CA GLY A 430 14.90 -0.66 33.27
C GLY A 430 15.15 -1.91 32.41
N ALA A 431 14.41 -2.08 31.31
CA ALA A 431 14.63 -3.16 30.36
C ALA A 431 15.90 -2.93 29.51
N LYS A 432 16.24 -3.88 28.63
CA LYS A 432 17.35 -3.78 27.68
C LYS A 432 16.86 -3.73 26.24
N SER A 433 17.56 -2.96 25.41
CA SER A 433 17.44 -2.99 23.95
C SER A 433 18.53 -3.87 23.33
N TYR A 434 18.27 -4.35 22.11
CA TYR A 434 19.26 -5.04 21.27
C TYR A 434 19.01 -4.75 19.78
N LYS A 435 20.07 -4.84 18.96
CA LYS A 435 19.96 -4.69 17.51
C LYS A 435 19.44 -5.99 16.88
N LEU A 436 18.43 -5.88 16.02
CA LEU A 436 17.83 -7.02 15.33
C LEU A 436 18.76 -7.51 14.20
N PRO A 437 18.95 -8.84 14.03
CA PRO A 437 19.62 -9.39 12.84
C PRO A 437 18.92 -9.03 11.53
N MET A 438 17.59 -8.94 11.57
CA MET A 438 16.74 -8.40 10.52
C MET A 438 15.78 -7.39 11.17
N GLY A 439 16.05 -6.10 11.06
CA GLY A 439 15.13 -5.07 11.54
C GLY A 439 13.79 -5.12 10.80
N ASN A 440 12.67 -5.00 11.52
CA ASN A 440 11.35 -5.09 10.92
C ASN A 440 11.01 -3.79 10.15
N ARG A 441 10.92 -3.91 8.82
CA ARG A 441 10.74 -2.78 7.90
C ARG A 441 9.76 -3.14 6.79
N GLY A 442 8.52 -2.68 6.92
CA GLY A 442 7.46 -3.07 5.99
C GLY A 442 6.08 -2.54 6.36
N HIS A 443 5.13 -2.68 5.44
CA HIS A 443 3.71 -2.31 5.63
C HIS A 443 2.82 -3.54 5.85
N ASN A 444 3.41 -4.68 6.17
CA ASN A 444 2.77 -5.99 6.23
C ASN A 444 3.16 -6.79 7.48
N GLN A 445 3.62 -6.12 8.54
CA GLN A 445 4.15 -6.80 9.72
C GLN A 445 3.01 -7.19 10.66
N PRO A 446 2.77 -8.49 10.91
CA PRO A 446 1.67 -8.98 11.70
C PRO A 446 2.01 -8.95 13.19
N VAL A 447 1.26 -8.19 13.99
CA VAL A 447 1.41 -8.16 15.45
C VAL A 447 0.18 -8.78 16.11
N ARG A 448 0.34 -9.43 17.26
CA ARG A 448 -0.76 -9.96 18.07
C ARG A 448 -0.79 -9.28 19.43
N ASN A 449 -1.96 -8.74 19.78
CA ASN A 449 -2.26 -8.22 21.11
C ASN A 449 -2.37 -9.39 22.11
N LEU A 450 -1.56 -9.37 23.17
CA LEU A 450 -1.49 -10.44 24.16
C LEU A 450 -2.63 -10.40 25.21
N LEU A 451 -3.32 -9.28 25.37
CA LEU A 451 -4.44 -9.13 26.30
C LEU A 451 -5.75 -9.75 25.79
N ASN A 452 -5.94 -9.79 24.47
CA ASN A 452 -7.21 -10.20 23.86
C ASN A 452 -7.07 -11.15 22.64
N GLY A 453 -5.85 -11.43 22.17
CA GLY A 453 -5.58 -12.37 21.08
C GLY A 453 -5.83 -11.83 19.67
N GLN A 454 -6.24 -10.56 19.50
CA GLN A 454 -6.41 -9.96 18.17
C GLN A 454 -5.07 -9.82 17.44
N ALA A 455 -5.10 -10.05 16.12
CA ALA A 455 -3.98 -9.78 15.24
C ALA A 455 -4.26 -8.54 14.38
N PHE A 456 -3.23 -7.75 14.10
CA PHE A 456 -3.27 -6.54 13.27
C PHE A 456 -2.11 -6.57 12.28
N ILE A 457 -2.31 -5.99 11.09
CA ILE A 457 -1.23 -5.74 10.14
C ILE A 457 -0.75 -4.31 10.35
N THR A 458 0.56 -4.11 10.46
CA THR A 458 1.15 -2.84 10.86
C THR A 458 2.22 -2.33 9.89
N SER A 459 2.47 -1.03 9.97
CA SER A 459 3.65 -0.39 9.39
C SER A 459 4.77 -0.34 10.44
N GLN A 460 5.98 -0.75 10.07
CA GLN A 460 7.15 -0.78 10.95
C GLN A 460 8.39 -0.28 10.22
N ASN A 461 9.26 0.42 10.97
CA ASN A 461 10.59 0.83 10.52
C ASN A 461 11.56 0.95 11.71
N HIS A 462 12.05 -0.20 12.22
CA HIS A 462 13.03 -0.21 13.32
C HIS A 462 14.13 -1.26 13.11
N GLY A 463 15.34 -0.94 13.58
CA GLY A 463 16.50 -1.83 13.62
C GLY A 463 16.80 -2.42 15.00
N TYR A 464 16.11 -1.95 16.04
CA TYR A 464 16.29 -2.33 17.43
C TYR A 464 14.97 -2.86 18.02
N ALA A 465 15.07 -3.68 19.05
CA ALA A 465 13.93 -4.25 19.79
C ALA A 465 14.23 -4.28 21.29
N ILE A 466 13.19 -4.55 22.10
CA ILE A 466 13.26 -4.70 23.55
C ILE A 466 13.26 -6.18 23.94
N ASP A 467 14.07 -6.53 24.93
CA ASP A 467 14.14 -7.86 25.53
C ASP A 467 13.07 -8.00 26.62
N ASP A 468 11.96 -8.68 26.28
CA ASP A 468 10.84 -8.96 27.18
C ASP A 468 11.25 -9.64 28.49
N THR A 469 12.36 -10.42 28.49
CA THR A 469 12.84 -11.12 29.70
C THR A 469 13.48 -10.17 30.72
N THR A 470 13.76 -8.93 30.31
CA THR A 470 14.37 -7.88 31.15
C THR A 470 13.38 -6.82 31.61
N LEU A 471 12.09 -6.96 31.28
CA LEU A 471 11.06 -6.04 31.74
C LEU A 471 10.96 -6.09 33.28
N PRO A 472 10.96 -4.93 33.97
CA PRO A 472 10.84 -4.87 35.42
C PRO A 472 9.41 -5.18 35.89
N GLU A 473 9.25 -5.36 37.20
CA GLU A 473 7.95 -5.61 37.83
C GLU A 473 6.90 -4.54 37.46
N GLY A 474 5.67 -4.99 37.21
CA GLY A 474 4.54 -4.15 36.78
C GLY A 474 4.51 -3.82 35.27
N PHE A 475 5.58 -4.07 34.52
CA PHE A 475 5.61 -3.93 33.06
C PHE A 475 5.46 -5.28 32.34
N HIS A 476 4.68 -5.29 31.27
CA HIS A 476 4.38 -6.50 30.50
C HIS A 476 4.36 -6.21 28.99
N PRO A 477 4.67 -7.20 28.14
CA PRO A 477 4.50 -7.08 26.69
C PRO A 477 3.01 -6.93 26.33
N LEU A 478 2.68 -5.94 25.51
CA LEU A 478 1.31 -5.69 25.02
C LEU A 478 1.08 -6.37 23.67
N PHE A 479 2.06 -6.24 22.77
CA PHE A 479 2.04 -6.83 21.44
C PHE A 479 3.28 -7.68 21.22
N VAL A 480 3.16 -8.71 20.40
CA VAL A 480 4.27 -9.54 19.92
C VAL A 480 4.21 -9.68 18.40
N ASN A 481 5.37 -9.73 17.75
CA ASN A 481 5.46 -9.97 16.32
C ASN A 481 5.11 -11.43 16.01
N CYS A 482 4.20 -11.69 15.08
CA CYS A 482 3.78 -13.06 14.74
C CYS A 482 4.80 -13.82 13.86
N ASN A 483 5.78 -13.13 13.25
CA ASN A 483 6.79 -13.74 12.39
C ASN A 483 8.03 -14.21 13.18
N ASP A 484 8.55 -13.36 14.07
CA ASP A 484 9.83 -13.58 14.76
C ASP A 484 9.74 -13.58 16.30
N GLY A 485 8.58 -13.26 16.88
CA GLY A 485 8.35 -13.29 18.33
C GLY A 485 8.93 -12.09 19.10
N THR A 486 9.40 -11.04 18.42
CA THR A 486 9.96 -9.85 19.06
C THR A 486 8.90 -8.97 19.75
N ASN A 487 9.34 -8.13 20.70
CA ASN A 487 8.48 -7.17 21.40
C ASN A 487 7.92 -6.12 20.42
N GLU A 488 6.60 -5.92 20.44
CA GLU A 488 5.91 -4.96 19.58
C GLU A 488 5.23 -3.82 20.36
N GLY A 489 5.56 -3.67 21.64
CA GLY A 489 4.95 -2.72 22.57
C GLY A 489 4.82 -3.31 23.97
N ILE A 490 4.79 -2.43 24.97
CA ILE A 490 4.66 -2.75 26.38
C ILE A 490 3.50 -1.97 27.01
N PHE A 491 3.04 -2.44 28.15
CA PHE A 491 2.10 -1.71 28.99
C PHE A 491 2.44 -1.91 30.48
N HIS A 492 1.93 -1.03 31.33
CA HIS A 492 2.02 -1.21 32.78
C HIS A 492 0.69 -1.70 33.35
N GLU A 493 0.71 -2.61 34.32
CA GLU A 493 -0.49 -3.23 34.91
C GLU A 493 -1.49 -2.23 35.55
N SER A 494 -0.97 -1.20 36.24
CA SER A 494 -1.71 -0.27 37.09
C SER A 494 -1.52 1.20 36.75
N ARG A 495 -0.38 1.57 36.12
CA ARG A 495 -0.12 2.94 35.63
C ARG A 495 -0.55 3.09 34.17
N PRO A 496 -0.98 4.28 33.72
CA PRO A 496 -1.45 4.50 32.36
C PRO A 496 -0.28 4.65 31.35
N ILE A 497 0.59 3.64 31.26
CA ILE A 497 1.73 3.60 30.35
C ILE A 497 1.48 2.55 29.28
N VAL A 498 1.51 2.95 28.00
CA VAL A 498 1.30 2.08 26.84
C VAL A 498 2.26 2.45 25.72
N THR A 499 2.72 1.48 24.93
CA THR A 499 3.57 1.75 23.76
C THR A 499 3.24 0.83 22.58
N ALA A 500 3.72 1.20 21.40
CA ALA A 500 3.81 0.34 20.22
C ALA A 500 5.20 0.47 19.60
N GLN A 501 5.80 -0.64 19.19
CA GLN A 501 7.06 -0.64 18.42
C GLN A 501 6.80 -0.33 16.93
N PHE A 502 5.60 -0.65 16.45
CA PHE A 502 5.07 -0.28 15.14
C PHE A 502 4.52 1.15 15.12
N HIS A 503 4.02 1.57 13.96
CA HIS A 503 3.55 2.92 13.66
C HIS A 503 2.01 2.99 13.46
N PRO A 504 1.22 3.16 14.53
CA PRO A 504 -0.23 3.39 14.48
C PRO A 504 -0.71 4.49 13.53
N GLU A 505 0.10 5.53 13.28
CA GLU A 505 -0.22 6.64 12.36
C GLU A 505 -0.10 6.25 10.89
N ALA A 506 0.49 5.09 10.60
CA ALA A 506 0.67 4.53 9.27
C ALA A 506 1.35 5.49 8.27
N ASN A 507 0.56 6.04 7.34
CA ASN A 507 0.95 6.87 6.19
C ASN A 507 2.07 6.22 5.34
N GLY A 508 1.60 5.41 4.38
CA GLY A 508 2.38 4.46 3.58
C GLY A 508 1.85 3.03 3.74
N GLY A 509 1.54 2.65 4.98
CA GLY A 509 1.03 1.33 5.37
C GLY A 509 -0.44 1.27 5.81
N PRO A 510 -0.88 0.16 6.42
CA PRO A 510 -2.26 -0.09 6.85
C PRO A 510 -2.65 0.75 8.07
N THR A 511 -3.93 1.09 8.16
CA THR A 511 -4.49 2.00 9.17
C THR A 511 -5.13 1.27 10.36
N ASP A 512 -4.88 -0.03 10.50
CA ASP A 512 -5.63 -0.97 11.35
C ASP A 512 -5.49 -0.70 12.86
N THR A 513 -4.41 -0.01 13.26
CA THR A 513 -4.05 0.24 14.67
C THR A 513 -4.21 1.69 15.13
N MET A 514 -4.85 2.57 14.33
CA MET A 514 -5.10 3.97 14.72
C MET A 514 -5.87 4.12 16.05
N PHE A 515 -6.58 3.07 16.48
CA PHE A 515 -7.28 3.02 17.78
C PHE A 515 -6.35 3.30 18.98
N MET A 516 -5.02 3.13 18.85
CA MET A 516 -4.09 3.43 19.94
C MET A 516 -4.07 4.91 20.32
N PHE A 517 -4.31 5.82 19.38
CA PHE A 517 -4.49 7.24 19.69
C PHE A 517 -5.82 7.50 20.43
N ASP A 518 -6.87 6.74 20.11
CA ASP A 518 -8.16 6.80 20.82
C ASP A 518 -8.04 6.23 22.24
N THR A 519 -7.25 5.17 22.42
CA THR A 519 -6.85 4.60 23.73
C THR A 519 -6.10 5.64 24.56
N PHE A 520 -5.09 6.32 24.01
CA PHE A 520 -4.34 7.38 24.69
C PHE A 520 -5.22 8.56 25.12
N LYS A 521 -6.11 9.04 24.24
CA LYS A 521 -7.11 10.07 24.59
C LYS A 521 -8.00 9.62 25.75
N SER A 522 -8.51 8.38 25.69
CA SER A 522 -9.38 7.80 26.73
C SER A 522 -8.66 7.68 28.09
N MET A 523 -7.34 7.49 28.09
CA MET A 523 -6.53 7.45 29.32
C MET A 523 -6.36 8.84 29.95
N MET A 524 -6.33 9.92 29.16
CA MET A 524 -6.39 11.30 29.68
C MET A 524 -7.77 11.62 30.27
N GLU A 525 -8.84 11.20 29.57
CA GLU A 525 -10.23 11.43 29.99
C GLU A 525 -10.68 10.55 31.18
N SER A 526 -9.97 9.44 31.46
CA SER A 526 -10.29 8.52 32.55
C SER A 526 -9.03 7.92 33.17
N PRO A 527 -8.28 8.68 34.01
CA PRO A 527 -6.97 8.27 34.54
C PRO A 527 -6.96 7.02 35.45
N ASN A 528 -8.13 6.57 35.91
CA ASN A 528 -8.29 5.35 36.71
C ASN A 528 -8.75 4.13 35.87
N CYS A 529 -8.88 4.27 34.54
CA CYS A 529 -9.30 3.19 33.66
C CYS A 529 -8.12 2.24 33.38
N SER A 530 -8.34 0.92 33.49
CA SER A 530 -7.30 -0.05 33.12
C SER A 530 -7.06 -0.04 31.61
N ILE A 531 -5.81 -0.22 31.19
CA ILE A 531 -5.45 -0.23 29.75
C ILE A 531 -6.27 -1.28 28.98
N LYS A 532 -6.58 -2.42 29.60
CA LYS A 532 -7.44 -3.47 29.05
C LYS A 532 -8.88 -3.00 28.73
N ALA A 533 -9.41 -2.03 29.46
CA ALA A 533 -10.74 -1.46 29.21
C ALA A 533 -10.73 -0.35 28.15
N SER A 534 -9.58 0.29 27.91
CA SER A 534 -9.38 1.33 26.88
C SER A 534 -8.98 0.79 25.51
N ILE A 535 -8.63 -0.50 25.40
CA ILE A 535 -8.35 -1.19 24.14
C ILE A 535 -9.66 -1.82 23.59
N PRO A 536 -9.95 -1.73 22.28
CA PRO A 536 -11.11 -2.38 21.69
C PRO A 536 -11.16 -3.89 21.97
N ASN A 537 -12.32 -4.38 22.41
CA ASN A 537 -12.54 -5.82 22.55
C ASN A 537 -12.76 -6.47 21.17
N PRO A 538 -12.29 -7.71 20.96
CA PRO A 538 -12.67 -8.47 19.77
C PRO A 538 -14.18 -8.67 19.71
N ALA A 539 -14.74 -8.65 18.51
CA ALA A 539 -16.06 -9.21 18.28
C ALA A 539 -16.07 -10.68 18.74
N VAL A 540 -17.13 -11.09 19.45
CA VAL A 540 -17.24 -12.46 19.98
C VAL A 540 -17.21 -13.44 18.81
N ALA A 541 -16.10 -14.17 18.67
CA ALA A 541 -15.97 -15.19 17.64
C ALA A 541 -17.02 -16.29 17.89
N PRO A 542 -17.73 -16.76 16.85
CA PRO A 542 -18.61 -17.91 17.00
C PRO A 542 -17.80 -19.12 17.46
N ALA A 543 -18.36 -19.92 18.37
CA ALA A 543 -17.71 -21.13 18.84
C ALA A 543 -17.36 -22.04 17.66
N LYS A 544 -16.15 -22.62 17.65
CA LYS A 544 -15.74 -23.59 16.61
C LYS A 544 -16.77 -24.72 16.55
N LEU A 545 -17.44 -24.86 15.40
CA LEU A 545 -18.38 -25.94 15.15
C LEU A 545 -17.64 -27.28 15.17
N LYS A 546 -18.15 -28.24 15.95
CA LYS A 546 -17.66 -29.63 15.93
C LYS A 546 -18.32 -30.36 14.76
N LEU A 547 -17.60 -30.41 13.64
CA LEU A 547 -17.99 -31.17 12.45
C LEU A 547 -17.23 -32.51 12.42
N ASN A 548 -17.80 -33.54 11.79
CA ASN A 548 -17.12 -34.82 11.54
C ASN A 548 -17.06 -35.15 10.04
N LYS A 549 -18.10 -34.76 9.27
CA LYS A 549 -18.19 -34.94 7.83
C LYS A 549 -18.65 -33.66 7.12
N VAL A 550 -17.98 -33.30 6.03
CA VAL A 550 -18.31 -32.12 5.21
C VAL A 550 -18.60 -32.55 3.77
N LEU A 551 -19.72 -32.08 3.22
CA LEU A 551 -20.04 -32.19 1.80
C LEU A 551 -19.50 -30.97 1.05
N MET A 552 -18.82 -31.21 -0.06
CA MET A 552 -18.26 -30.19 -0.92
C MET A 552 -18.90 -30.24 -2.29
N LEU A 553 -19.44 -29.10 -2.73
CA LEU A 553 -19.99 -28.93 -4.07
C LEU A 553 -18.88 -28.45 -5.02
N GLY A 554 -18.56 -29.26 -6.03
CA GLY A 554 -17.58 -28.96 -7.07
C GLY A 554 -18.10 -27.98 -8.13
N SER A 555 -17.27 -27.75 -9.15
CA SER A 555 -17.50 -26.78 -10.23
C SER A 555 -18.75 -27.04 -11.09
N GLY A 556 -19.25 -28.27 -11.11
CA GLY A 556 -20.40 -28.67 -11.93
C GLY A 556 -20.00 -28.97 -13.38
N GLY A 557 -20.88 -28.63 -14.32
CA GLY A 557 -20.60 -28.77 -15.75
C GLY A 557 -19.71 -27.65 -16.29
N LEU A 558 -18.88 -27.95 -17.29
CA LEU A 558 -17.97 -26.98 -17.92
C LEU A 558 -18.74 -25.84 -18.63
N SER A 559 -18.96 -24.74 -17.91
CA SER A 559 -19.57 -23.52 -18.44
C SER A 559 -18.51 -22.48 -18.82
N ILE A 560 -18.76 -21.71 -19.88
CA ILE A 560 -17.85 -20.62 -20.28
C ILE A 560 -17.81 -19.57 -19.16
N GLY A 561 -16.67 -19.44 -18.50
CA GLY A 561 -16.46 -18.57 -17.34
C GLY A 561 -16.42 -19.29 -15.98
N GLN A 562 -16.55 -20.62 -15.94
CA GLN A 562 -16.42 -21.44 -14.72
C GLN A 562 -15.30 -22.52 -14.82
N ALA A 563 -14.32 -22.33 -15.70
CA ALA A 563 -13.32 -23.35 -15.99
C ALA A 563 -12.15 -23.37 -14.99
N GLY A 564 -11.78 -24.57 -14.51
CA GLY A 564 -10.45 -24.92 -13.96
C GLY A 564 -10.09 -24.36 -12.57
N GLU A 565 -10.40 -23.09 -12.28
CA GLU A 565 -10.08 -22.43 -11.01
C GLU A 565 -10.77 -23.13 -9.83
N PHE A 566 -12.06 -23.44 -9.97
CA PHE A 566 -12.87 -24.12 -8.97
C PHE A 566 -12.45 -25.58 -8.74
N ASP A 567 -11.85 -26.24 -9.73
CA ASP A 567 -11.29 -27.59 -9.55
C ASP A 567 -10.05 -27.55 -8.64
N TYR A 568 -9.23 -26.50 -8.75
CA TYR A 568 -8.06 -26.28 -7.89
C TYR A 568 -8.46 -25.81 -6.48
N SER A 569 -9.27 -24.75 -6.35
CA SER A 569 -9.80 -24.26 -5.07
C SER A 569 -10.57 -25.35 -4.35
N GLY A 570 -11.32 -26.15 -5.11
CA GLY A 570 -11.97 -27.38 -4.70
C GLY A 570 -11.03 -28.35 -3.98
N SER A 571 -9.95 -28.73 -4.66
CA SER A 571 -8.94 -29.65 -4.16
C SER A 571 -8.20 -29.14 -2.92
N GLN A 572 -8.01 -27.81 -2.81
CA GLN A 572 -7.35 -27.20 -1.65
C GLN A 572 -8.23 -27.20 -0.40
N ALA A 573 -9.55 -27.01 -0.54
CA ALA A 573 -10.45 -27.12 0.61
C ALA A 573 -10.54 -28.57 1.12
N VAL A 574 -10.54 -29.58 0.24
CA VAL A 574 -10.44 -31.00 0.64
C VAL A 574 -9.19 -31.24 1.49
N LYS A 575 -8.02 -30.74 1.05
CA LYS A 575 -6.77 -30.85 1.81
C LYS A 575 -6.89 -30.22 3.20
N ALA A 576 -7.37 -28.98 3.30
CA ALA A 576 -7.54 -28.29 4.57
C ALA A 576 -8.53 -29.00 5.52
N LEU A 577 -9.63 -29.54 4.99
CA LEU A 577 -10.60 -30.32 5.79
C LEU A 577 -9.97 -31.60 6.34
N LYS A 578 -9.15 -32.30 5.54
CA LYS A 578 -8.46 -33.53 5.97
C LYS A 578 -7.33 -33.27 6.96
N GLU A 579 -6.64 -32.13 6.86
CA GLU A 579 -5.64 -31.68 7.84
C GLU A 579 -6.27 -31.41 9.23
N GLU A 580 -7.51 -30.90 9.27
CA GLU A 580 -8.31 -30.77 10.49
C GLU A 580 -9.03 -32.09 10.92
N GLY A 581 -8.75 -33.21 10.25
CA GLY A 581 -9.29 -34.54 10.59
C GLY A 581 -10.75 -34.80 10.16
N LEU A 582 -11.31 -33.95 9.30
CA LEU A 582 -12.71 -34.06 8.84
C LEU A 582 -12.85 -35.03 7.65
N LYS A 583 -13.92 -35.82 7.65
CA LYS A 583 -14.28 -36.67 6.50
C LYS A 583 -14.84 -35.80 5.37
N THR A 584 -14.41 -36.07 4.15
CA THR A 584 -14.70 -35.25 2.98
C THR A 584 -15.52 -36.02 1.95
N VAL A 585 -16.67 -35.46 1.57
CA VAL A 585 -17.48 -35.93 0.44
C VAL A 585 -17.42 -34.87 -0.65
N LEU A 586 -17.05 -35.23 -1.86
CA LEU A 586 -17.06 -34.34 -3.02
C LEU A 586 -18.17 -34.74 -3.99
N MET A 587 -18.94 -33.76 -4.49
CA MET A 587 -19.83 -33.95 -5.62
C MET A 587 -19.40 -33.10 -6.82
N ASN A 588 -18.99 -33.74 -7.92
CA ASN A 588 -18.61 -33.08 -9.16
C ASN A 588 -18.90 -34.00 -10.36
N PRO A 589 -19.76 -33.61 -11.33
CA PRO A 589 -20.12 -34.45 -12.48
C PRO A 589 -18.97 -34.57 -13.52
N ASN A 590 -17.96 -33.72 -13.47
CA ASN A 590 -16.86 -33.73 -14.43
C ASN A 590 -15.83 -34.82 -14.08
N ILE A 591 -16.00 -36.02 -14.64
CA ILE A 591 -15.06 -37.15 -14.49
C ILE A 591 -13.61 -36.83 -14.90
N ALA A 592 -13.40 -35.85 -15.78
CA ALA A 592 -12.08 -35.43 -16.26
C ALA A 592 -11.49 -34.26 -15.44
N SER A 593 -12.12 -33.89 -14.32
CA SER A 593 -11.62 -32.84 -13.43
C SER A 593 -10.32 -33.25 -12.74
N VAL A 594 -9.44 -32.28 -12.52
CA VAL A 594 -8.28 -32.44 -11.62
C VAL A 594 -8.75 -32.69 -10.18
N GLN A 595 -9.93 -32.17 -9.80
CA GLN A 595 -10.52 -32.33 -8.47
C GLN A 595 -10.93 -33.79 -8.17
N THR A 596 -11.37 -34.52 -9.19
CA THR A 596 -11.85 -35.91 -9.04
C THR A 596 -10.76 -36.95 -9.35
N ASN A 597 -9.70 -36.55 -10.07
CA ASN A 597 -8.52 -37.37 -10.35
C ASN A 597 -7.32 -37.03 -9.44
N ALA A 598 -7.56 -36.32 -8.34
CA ALA A 598 -6.56 -36.07 -7.31
C ALA A 598 -6.18 -37.37 -6.58
N VAL A 599 -4.93 -37.45 -6.14
CA VAL A 599 -4.40 -38.53 -5.28
C VAL A 599 -3.80 -37.96 -4.00
N GLY A 600 -3.79 -38.76 -2.93
CA GLY A 600 -3.29 -38.34 -1.61
C GLY A 600 -4.21 -37.32 -0.94
N ASP A 601 -3.62 -36.34 -0.25
CA ASP A 601 -4.34 -35.43 0.67
C ASP A 601 -5.39 -34.53 -0.01
N LYS A 602 -5.33 -34.40 -1.33
CA LYS A 602 -6.31 -33.63 -2.14
C LYS A 602 -7.48 -34.48 -2.64
N GLN A 603 -7.44 -35.80 -2.45
CA GLN A 603 -8.52 -36.70 -2.81
C GLN A 603 -9.56 -36.73 -1.68
N ALA A 604 -10.82 -36.47 -2.03
CA ALA A 604 -11.93 -36.61 -1.08
C ALA A 604 -12.15 -38.09 -0.73
N ASP A 605 -12.58 -38.36 0.50
CA ASP A 605 -12.77 -39.74 1.00
C ASP A 605 -13.94 -40.45 0.30
N THR A 606 -14.86 -39.70 -0.30
CA THR A 606 -15.91 -40.21 -1.19
C THR A 606 -16.21 -39.20 -2.28
N VAL A 607 -16.34 -39.67 -3.54
CA VAL A 607 -16.62 -38.83 -4.71
C VAL A 607 -17.91 -39.27 -5.40
N TYR A 608 -18.80 -38.33 -5.66
CA TYR A 608 -20.06 -38.50 -6.37
C TYR A 608 -20.01 -37.78 -7.73
N PHE A 609 -20.05 -38.55 -8.81
CA PHE A 609 -20.13 -38.04 -10.18
C PHE A 609 -21.57 -37.70 -10.57
N LEU A 610 -22.19 -36.78 -9.80
CA LEU A 610 -23.58 -36.35 -9.97
C LEU A 610 -23.68 -34.86 -10.32
N PRO A 611 -24.70 -34.42 -11.09
CA PRO A 611 -24.92 -33.01 -11.39
C PRO A 611 -25.11 -32.16 -10.14
N VAL A 612 -24.41 -31.02 -10.05
CA VAL A 612 -24.58 -30.05 -8.97
C VAL A 612 -25.90 -29.30 -9.16
N THR A 613 -26.97 -29.88 -8.62
CA THR A 613 -28.36 -29.40 -8.62
C THR A 613 -29.02 -29.80 -7.30
N ALA A 614 -30.03 -29.06 -6.84
CA ALA A 614 -30.67 -29.29 -5.54
C ALA A 614 -31.08 -30.75 -5.30
N GLN A 615 -31.76 -31.38 -6.27
CA GLN A 615 -32.20 -32.77 -6.19
C GLN A 615 -31.06 -33.75 -5.85
N PHE A 616 -29.96 -33.74 -6.63
CA PHE A 616 -28.84 -34.66 -6.38
C PHE A 616 -28.04 -34.29 -5.12
N VAL A 617 -28.01 -33.01 -4.73
CA VAL A 617 -27.42 -32.60 -3.45
C VAL A 617 -28.24 -33.15 -2.28
N GLU A 618 -29.57 -33.08 -2.32
CA GLU A 618 -30.46 -33.66 -1.30
C GLU A 618 -30.29 -35.18 -1.18
N GLU A 619 -30.21 -35.91 -2.31
CA GLU A 619 -29.94 -37.36 -2.33
C GLU A 619 -28.59 -37.71 -1.67
N VAL A 620 -27.53 -36.96 -1.96
CA VAL A 620 -26.20 -37.15 -1.35
C VAL A 620 -26.23 -36.78 0.14
N ILE A 621 -26.91 -35.71 0.54
CA ILE A 621 -27.09 -35.32 1.96
C ILE A 621 -27.83 -36.43 2.73
N ALA A 622 -28.93 -36.96 2.18
CA ALA A 622 -29.72 -38.01 2.82
C ALA A 622 -28.90 -39.30 3.05
N LYS A 623 -28.04 -39.64 2.10
CA LYS A 623 -27.16 -40.82 2.16
C LYS A 623 -25.95 -40.60 3.08
N GLU A 624 -25.23 -39.50 2.92
CA GLU A 624 -23.95 -39.27 3.59
C GLU A 624 -24.10 -38.65 4.99
N ARG A 625 -25.18 -37.92 5.25
CA ARG A 625 -25.43 -37.17 6.49
C ARG A 625 -24.24 -36.29 6.90
N PRO A 626 -23.82 -35.32 6.04
CA PRO A 626 -22.76 -34.38 6.38
C PRO A 626 -23.23 -33.40 7.47
N ASP A 627 -22.32 -33.00 8.37
CA ASP A 627 -22.56 -32.01 9.41
C ASP A 627 -22.40 -30.56 8.90
N GLY A 628 -21.74 -30.38 7.75
CA GLY A 628 -21.51 -29.08 7.11
C GLY A 628 -21.38 -29.18 5.59
N ILE A 629 -21.55 -28.04 4.91
CA ILE A 629 -21.49 -27.94 3.45
C ILE A 629 -20.57 -26.80 2.99
N VAL A 630 -19.73 -27.06 1.98
CA VAL A 630 -18.88 -26.07 1.31
C VAL A 630 -19.44 -25.80 -0.08
N LEU A 631 -20.04 -24.61 -0.23
CA LEU A 631 -20.75 -24.15 -1.43
C LEU A 631 -20.02 -23.02 -2.19
N SER A 632 -19.00 -22.40 -1.61
CA SER A 632 -18.29 -21.24 -2.17
C SER A 632 -17.15 -21.60 -3.13
N MET A 633 -16.71 -22.86 -3.14
CA MET A 633 -15.53 -23.31 -3.89
C MET A 633 -15.84 -23.92 -5.27
N GLY A 634 -17.13 -24.20 -5.55
CA GLY A 634 -17.61 -24.72 -6.85
C GLY A 634 -18.16 -23.63 -7.79
N GLY A 635 -17.80 -22.36 -7.56
CA GLY A 635 -18.28 -21.22 -8.33
C GLY A 635 -19.79 -20.99 -8.23
N GLN A 636 -20.34 -20.22 -9.16
CA GLN A 636 -21.76 -19.81 -9.12
C GLN A 636 -22.74 -21.00 -9.16
N THR A 637 -22.35 -22.14 -9.74
CA THR A 637 -23.20 -23.33 -9.83
C THR A 637 -23.40 -23.97 -8.46
N ALA A 638 -22.33 -24.17 -7.69
CA ALA A 638 -22.42 -24.61 -6.30
C ALA A 638 -23.13 -23.58 -5.40
N LEU A 639 -22.81 -22.30 -5.58
CA LEU A 639 -23.40 -21.22 -4.79
C LEU A 639 -24.93 -21.17 -4.98
N ASN A 640 -25.43 -21.13 -6.23
CA ASN A 640 -26.86 -21.11 -6.56
C ASN A 640 -27.66 -22.35 -6.10
N VAL A 641 -26.98 -23.44 -5.75
CA VAL A 641 -27.62 -24.67 -5.25
C VAL A 641 -27.66 -24.69 -3.72
N GLY A 642 -26.72 -24.00 -3.06
CA GLY A 642 -26.66 -23.90 -1.61
C GLY A 642 -27.31 -22.65 -1.00
N THR A 643 -27.72 -21.66 -1.83
CA THR A 643 -28.43 -20.43 -1.43
C THR A 643 -29.81 -20.33 -2.06
#